data_AF-A0A496TZI5-F1
#
_entry.id   AF-A0A496TZI5-F1
#
_cell.length_a   1.000
_cell.length_b   1.000
_cell.length_c   1.000
_cell.angle_alpha   90.00
_cell.angle_beta   90.00
_cell.angle_gamma   90.00
#
_symmetry.space_group_name_H-M   'P 1'
#
loop_
_entity.id
_entity.type
_entity.pdbx_description
1 polymer ?
#
loop_
_entity_poly.entity_id
_entity_poly.type
_entity_poly.pdbx_seq_one_letter_code
_entity_poly.pdbx_strand_id
1 'polypeptide(L)'
;MLKQHTSKFSGVTWRSVLVGTIAVIILSISSPYVNYALRGSYVTANYLPLGVVFLFFVLVGGVNVLLKYIRAEWAFTSSELVTIFVMLIVSAAIPTNALTGLLVSTLAAPFYYATPENRWAEFLDPYIPKWMAPRDPEAIRQFWEGLSPGASIPWNAWLLPLAMWLSFAAVLIFVCLCVVVILRKQWVEKERLTFPLAQVPFEMMREEPGPKPKWPALMKNSLFWIGFAIPAFILSWNCLSEFYPFLGKIATTGSAQILPAGHSLSIRLYFPIIGYAYLINLDVSLSIWLFHILIKLQEAMYAQFGFSLGAGDNMYSYGEPAIEWQGYGAFILFVLVSLWMARSHIRDVFRKAFTGDPTINDSEEFFSYRVAVFGLILGVIFLVGWLIFAGMSPLIAIFLLAIAGIAYLGVTKVVIDSGLVYLRSPVIAPSFTAYALGTKSFTPSTFSGLAFSYIWTGDLKALIMPAFAHAAKLGSIVKMRLRSLLKPIALAVFLAVVLSLWYTLYICYSEGALNFHGVFVFRGGATFPFEDMVNKLRNPIPADLSRLSFLGLGGTVMGGLMFFRYRFAGWPVHPIGFALARLLPIELSWFSVFIAWFFKMLILKYGGVKLFRRVRPFFFGLILGQFAAAGFWTVVDMFSQVSFGIISGW
;
A
#
# COMPACT_ATOMS: atom_id res chain seq x y z
N MET A 1 10.73 -33.48 27.68
CA MET A 1 10.72 -32.92 26.30
C MET A 1 11.86 -31.90 26.18
N LEU A 2 12.98 -32.29 25.57
CA LEU A 2 14.13 -31.43 25.35
C LEU A 2 13.77 -30.36 24.30
N LYS A 3 13.67 -29.09 24.73
CA LYS A 3 13.63 -27.94 23.83
C LYS A 3 14.95 -27.90 23.06
N GLN A 4 14.94 -28.35 21.80
CA GLN A 4 16.00 -28.02 20.86
C GLN A 4 15.96 -26.50 20.63
N HIS A 5 16.77 -25.76 21.39
CA HIS A 5 17.16 -24.40 21.04
C HIS A 5 17.98 -24.45 19.76
N THR A 6 17.30 -24.45 18.61
CA THR A 6 17.95 -24.13 17.34
C THR A 6 18.41 -22.68 17.43
N SER A 7 19.72 -22.44 17.46
CA SER A 7 20.29 -21.10 17.56
C SER A 7 19.87 -20.28 16.34
N LYS A 8 18.90 -19.38 16.50
CA LYS A 8 18.51 -18.43 15.46
C LYS A 8 19.64 -17.42 15.26
N PHE A 9 20.13 -17.29 14.03
CA PHE A 9 21.17 -16.32 13.69
C PHE A 9 20.55 -14.93 13.47
N SER A 10 21.34 -13.87 13.72
CA SER A 10 20.85 -12.51 13.52
C SER A 10 20.57 -12.21 12.05
N GLY A 11 21.33 -12.81 11.11
CA GLY A 11 21.24 -12.56 9.67
C GLY A 11 21.58 -11.13 9.23
N VAL A 12 21.86 -10.24 10.19
CA VAL A 12 22.17 -8.83 9.98
C VAL A 12 23.69 -8.71 10.08
N THR A 13 24.32 -8.43 8.94
CA THR A 13 25.75 -8.19 8.81
C THR A 13 25.97 -6.75 8.39
N TRP A 14 27.18 -6.22 8.58
CA TRP A 14 27.49 -4.87 8.10
C TRP A 14 27.33 -4.76 6.58
N ARG A 15 27.61 -5.84 5.83
CA ARG A 15 27.47 -5.90 4.37
C ARG A 15 26.01 -5.80 3.95
N SER A 16 25.11 -6.54 4.61
CA SER A 16 23.67 -6.48 4.29
C SER A 16 23.06 -5.13 4.64
N VAL A 17 23.50 -4.52 5.75
CA VAL A 17 23.07 -3.16 6.11
C VAL A 17 23.59 -2.14 5.10
N LEU A 18 24.87 -2.21 4.69
CA LEU A 18 25.45 -1.29 3.71
C LEU A 18 24.72 -1.35 2.36
N VAL A 19 24.53 -2.56 1.81
CA VAL A 19 23.82 -2.73 0.53
C VAL A 19 22.36 -2.33 0.67
N GLY A 20 21.70 -2.67 1.78
CA GLY A 20 20.36 -2.21 2.09
C GLY A 20 20.27 -0.69 2.12
N THR A 21 21.21 0.00 2.79
CA THR A 21 21.28 1.46 2.84
C THR A 21 21.46 2.09 1.46
N ILE A 22 22.37 1.57 0.63
CA ILE A 22 22.54 2.04 -0.76
C ILE A 22 21.24 1.88 -1.54
N ALA A 23 20.60 0.72 -1.42
CA ALA A 23 19.35 0.44 -2.13
C ALA A 23 18.20 1.35 -1.67
N VAL A 24 18.11 1.65 -0.36
CA VAL A 24 17.17 2.65 0.19
C VAL A 24 17.46 4.05 -0.36
N ILE A 25 18.72 4.49 -0.39
CA ILE A 25 19.11 5.80 -0.93
C ILE A 25 18.67 5.93 -2.40
N ILE A 26 19.00 4.93 -3.21
CA ILE A 26 18.61 4.88 -4.62
C ILE A 26 17.09 4.99 -4.74
N LEU A 27 16.34 4.15 -4.03
CA LEU A 27 14.87 4.11 -4.10
C LEU A 27 14.21 5.43 -3.63
N SER A 28 14.70 6.03 -2.55
CA SER A 28 14.12 7.25 -1.96
C SER A 28 14.37 8.52 -2.77
N ILE A 29 15.45 8.58 -3.55
CA ILE A 29 15.78 9.71 -4.44
C ILE A 29 15.18 9.52 -5.84
N SER A 30 15.35 8.33 -6.41
CA SER A 30 14.83 8.01 -7.75
C SER A 30 13.31 8.06 -7.81
N SER A 31 12.60 7.70 -6.73
CA SER A 31 11.14 7.64 -6.75
C SER A 31 10.49 9.02 -6.99
N PRO A 32 10.80 10.08 -6.23
CA PRO A 32 10.32 11.42 -6.56
C PRO A 32 10.81 11.91 -7.93
N TYR A 33 12.05 11.64 -8.32
CA TYR A 33 12.56 12.07 -9.63
C TYR A 33 11.76 11.47 -10.79
N VAL A 34 11.59 10.14 -10.79
CA VAL A 34 10.86 9.41 -11.83
C VAL A 34 9.40 9.85 -11.85
N ASN A 35 8.76 9.96 -10.68
CA ASN A 35 7.36 10.31 -10.61
C ASN A 35 7.10 11.79 -11.01
N TYR A 36 7.94 12.71 -10.55
CA TYR A 36 7.67 14.16 -10.66
C TYR A 36 8.29 14.78 -11.91
N ALA A 37 9.59 14.57 -12.13
CA ALA A 37 10.29 15.15 -13.28
C ALA A 37 10.06 14.34 -14.55
N LEU A 38 10.24 13.01 -14.50
CA LEU A 38 10.08 12.17 -15.71
C LEU A 38 8.63 11.85 -16.04
N ARG A 39 7.71 12.08 -15.09
CA ARG A 39 6.28 11.71 -15.20
C ARG A 39 6.12 10.21 -15.50
N GLY A 40 7.07 9.44 -14.98
CA GLY A 40 7.28 8.03 -15.24
C GLY A 40 6.46 7.14 -14.30
N SER A 41 6.81 5.86 -14.28
CA SER A 41 6.13 4.85 -13.47
C SER A 41 6.16 5.14 -11.96
N TYR A 42 5.11 4.73 -11.24
CA TYR A 42 5.11 4.79 -9.78
C TYR A 42 6.00 3.71 -9.15
N VAL A 43 7.31 3.98 -9.09
CA VAL A 43 8.36 3.02 -8.67
C VAL A 43 8.15 2.47 -7.25
N THR A 44 7.59 3.27 -6.34
CA THR A 44 7.36 2.91 -4.93
C THR A 44 5.89 2.74 -4.55
N ALA A 45 4.96 2.75 -5.51
CA ALA A 45 3.55 2.50 -5.19
C ALA A 45 3.30 1.01 -4.93
N ASN A 46 2.22 0.71 -4.17
CA ASN A 46 1.67 -0.62 -3.92
C ASN A 46 2.38 -1.42 -2.80
N TYR A 47 1.83 -2.57 -2.40
CA TYR A 47 2.36 -3.36 -1.25
C TYR A 47 3.56 -4.25 -1.58
N LEU A 48 3.88 -4.39 -2.87
CA LEU A 48 5.13 -4.95 -3.34
C LEU A 48 5.62 -4.14 -4.56
N PRO A 49 6.23 -2.98 -4.31
CA PRO A 49 6.52 -2.00 -5.36
C PRO A 49 7.48 -2.51 -6.43
N LEU A 50 7.32 -1.95 -7.64
CA LEU A 50 8.18 -2.21 -8.79
C LEU A 50 9.66 -2.07 -8.43
N GLY A 51 10.06 -0.93 -7.84
CA GLY A 51 11.45 -0.63 -7.52
C GLY A 51 12.05 -1.61 -6.53
N VAL A 52 11.27 -2.06 -5.55
CA VAL A 52 11.70 -3.09 -4.58
C VAL A 52 11.98 -4.40 -5.29
N VAL A 53 11.07 -4.88 -6.13
CA VAL A 53 11.25 -6.16 -6.83
C VAL A 53 12.35 -6.08 -7.87
N PHE A 54 12.45 -4.98 -8.61
CA PHE A 54 13.49 -4.75 -9.61
C PHE A 54 14.89 -4.73 -8.98
N LEU A 55 15.12 -3.88 -7.98
CA LEU A 55 16.42 -3.79 -7.29
C LEU A 55 16.78 -5.14 -6.65
N PHE A 56 15.80 -5.84 -6.07
CA PHE A 56 16.03 -7.14 -5.49
C PHE A 56 16.33 -8.22 -6.54
N PHE A 57 15.71 -8.15 -7.72
CA PHE A 57 15.99 -9.05 -8.84
C PHE A 57 17.40 -8.86 -9.39
N VAL A 58 17.82 -7.60 -9.60
CA VAL A 58 19.19 -7.27 -10.01
C VAL A 58 20.21 -7.73 -8.97
N LEU A 59 19.92 -7.51 -7.69
CA LEU A 59 20.78 -7.96 -6.59
C LEU A 59 20.92 -9.48 -6.57
N VAL A 60 19.82 -10.23 -6.63
CA VAL A 60 19.84 -11.68 -6.45
C VAL A 60 20.26 -12.43 -7.72
N GLY A 61 19.72 -12.06 -8.87
CA GLY A 61 19.96 -12.72 -10.16
C GLY A 61 21.19 -12.20 -10.91
N GLY A 62 21.60 -10.96 -10.66
CA GLY A 62 22.79 -10.35 -11.27
C GLY A 62 23.98 -10.34 -10.32
N VAL A 63 23.95 -9.46 -9.32
CA VAL A 63 25.09 -9.19 -8.43
C VAL A 63 25.49 -10.43 -7.63
N ASN A 64 24.55 -11.08 -6.95
CA ASN A 64 24.85 -12.22 -6.09
C ASN A 64 25.34 -13.44 -6.88
N VAL A 65 24.78 -13.67 -8.08
CA VAL A 65 25.26 -14.70 -9.00
C VAL A 65 26.69 -14.39 -9.43
N LEU A 66 26.98 -13.16 -9.87
CA LEU A 66 28.32 -12.73 -10.25
C LEU A 66 29.33 -12.91 -9.11
N LEU A 67 28.97 -12.51 -7.88
CA LEU A 67 29.81 -12.72 -6.70
C LEU A 67 30.11 -14.21 -6.49
N LYS A 68 29.15 -15.11 -6.69
CA LYS A 68 29.39 -16.57 -6.61
C LYS A 68 30.32 -17.10 -7.70
N TYR A 69 30.34 -16.49 -8.88
CA TYR A 69 31.29 -16.85 -9.94
C TYR A 69 32.72 -16.35 -9.62
N ILE A 70 32.85 -15.18 -9.00
CA ILE A 70 34.14 -14.60 -8.60
C ILE A 70 34.68 -15.32 -7.36
N ARG A 71 33.96 -15.24 -6.23
CA ARG A 71 34.26 -15.90 -4.95
C ARG A 71 32.98 -16.15 -4.17
N ALA A 72 32.64 -17.43 -3.97
CA ALA A 72 31.41 -17.86 -3.29
C ALA A 72 31.22 -17.24 -1.88
N GLU A 73 32.31 -16.91 -1.17
CA GLU A 73 32.28 -16.27 0.16
C GLU A 73 31.85 -14.80 0.14
N TRP A 74 31.86 -14.16 -1.02
CA TRP A 74 31.37 -12.79 -1.18
C TRP A 74 29.87 -12.74 -1.42
N ALA A 75 29.26 -13.87 -1.77
CA ALA A 75 27.83 -13.97 -2.00
C ALA A 75 27.04 -13.77 -0.70
N PHE A 76 25.90 -13.11 -0.81
CA PHE A 76 24.98 -12.89 0.29
C PHE A 76 24.25 -14.17 0.66
N THR A 77 24.19 -14.43 1.96
CA THR A 77 23.36 -15.48 2.54
C THR A 77 21.88 -15.14 2.45
N SER A 78 20.98 -16.13 2.56
CA SER A 78 19.53 -15.89 2.54
C SER A 78 19.08 -14.92 3.64
N SER A 79 19.76 -14.90 4.79
CA SER A 79 19.42 -14.00 5.89
C SER A 79 19.86 -12.55 5.63
N GLU A 80 20.99 -12.37 4.95
CA GLU A 80 21.45 -11.06 4.50
C GLU A 80 20.53 -10.50 3.41
N LEU A 81 20.12 -11.34 2.45
CA LEU A 81 19.16 -10.96 1.40
C LEU A 81 17.79 -10.61 1.99
N VAL A 82 17.30 -11.34 3.01
CA VAL A 82 16.08 -10.96 3.74
C VAL A 82 16.24 -9.60 4.41
N THR A 83 17.40 -9.32 5.02
CA THR A 83 17.66 -7.99 5.64
C THR A 83 17.57 -6.88 4.59
N ILE A 84 18.23 -7.04 3.44
CA ILE A 84 18.20 -6.05 2.35
C ILE A 84 16.79 -5.86 1.81
N PHE A 85 16.05 -6.95 1.56
CA PHE A 85 14.67 -6.89 1.10
C PHE A 85 13.75 -6.19 2.10
N VAL A 86 13.91 -6.47 3.39
CA VAL A 86 13.13 -5.83 4.47
C VAL A 86 13.40 -4.33 4.51
N MET A 87 14.66 -3.90 4.38
CA MET A 87 15.00 -2.47 4.30
C MET A 87 14.34 -1.80 3.08
N LEU A 88 14.36 -2.47 1.92
CA LEU A 88 13.70 -1.99 0.71
C LEU A 88 12.18 -1.86 0.88
N ILE A 89 11.49 -2.91 1.31
CA ILE A 89 10.02 -2.92 1.35
C ILE A 89 9.44 -1.93 2.38
N VAL A 90 10.10 -1.74 3.53
CA VAL A 90 9.65 -0.72 4.50
C VAL A 90 9.97 0.70 4.03
N SER A 91 11.10 0.90 3.35
CA SER A 91 11.46 2.22 2.80
C SER A 91 10.55 2.67 1.67
N ALA A 92 10.01 1.72 0.89
CA ALA A 92 9.17 2.05 -0.26
C ALA A 92 7.78 2.60 0.14
N ALA A 93 7.34 2.34 1.37
CA ALA A 93 6.07 2.83 1.93
C ALA A 93 6.12 4.31 2.38
N ILE A 94 7.13 5.08 1.96
CA ILE A 94 7.36 6.46 2.42
C ILE A 94 7.37 7.48 1.26
N PRO A 95 8.13 7.27 0.16
CA PRO A 95 8.24 8.27 -0.89
C PRO A 95 6.92 8.53 -1.63
N THR A 96 6.78 9.77 -2.11
CA THR A 96 5.74 10.20 -3.06
C THR A 96 4.31 10.12 -2.52
N ASN A 97 3.49 9.22 -3.06
CA ASN A 97 2.06 9.10 -2.75
C ASN A 97 1.79 8.49 -1.37
N ALA A 98 2.78 7.91 -0.70
CA ALA A 98 2.59 7.22 0.56
C ALA A 98 2.65 8.16 1.78
N LEU A 99 3.59 9.12 1.77
CA LEU A 99 3.73 10.10 2.84
C LEU A 99 4.33 11.42 2.33
N THR A 100 5.54 11.41 1.80
CA THR A 100 6.33 12.65 1.65
C THR A 100 5.77 13.63 0.64
N GLY A 101 5.31 13.16 -0.51
CA GLY A 101 4.70 13.98 -1.56
C GLY A 101 3.35 14.57 -1.12
N LEU A 102 2.47 13.71 -0.60
CA LEU A 102 1.17 14.14 -0.03
C LEU A 102 1.35 15.12 1.12
N LEU A 103 2.34 14.89 1.99
CA LEU A 103 2.63 15.77 3.11
C LEU A 103 2.98 17.17 2.60
N VAL A 104 4.06 17.33 1.84
CA VAL A 104 4.54 18.68 1.47
C VAL A 104 3.55 19.42 0.57
N SER A 105 2.84 18.73 -0.33
CA SER A 105 1.85 19.35 -1.19
C SER A 105 0.64 19.83 -0.40
N THR A 106 0.11 19.01 0.52
CA THR A 106 -1.05 19.36 1.35
C THR A 106 -0.73 20.48 2.33
N LEU A 107 0.51 20.57 2.83
CA LEU A 107 0.93 21.68 3.71
C LEU A 107 0.91 23.03 2.99
N ALA A 108 1.38 23.09 1.74
CA ALA A 108 1.47 24.35 0.99
C ALA A 108 0.18 24.74 0.27
N ALA A 109 -0.68 23.77 -0.07
CA ALA A 109 -1.86 23.98 -0.90
C ALA A 109 -2.89 25.02 -0.39
N PRO A 110 -3.30 25.04 0.89
CA PRO A 110 -4.43 25.87 1.30
C PRO A 110 -4.15 27.37 1.19
N PHE A 111 -2.88 27.77 1.19
CA PHE A 111 -2.46 29.16 1.07
C PHE A 111 -2.19 29.57 -0.38
N TYR A 112 -1.61 28.67 -1.19
CA TYR A 112 -1.31 28.96 -2.58
C TYR A 112 -2.55 28.98 -3.47
N TYR A 113 -3.44 28.00 -3.29
CA TYR A 113 -4.66 27.87 -4.09
C TYR A 113 -5.84 28.64 -3.52
N ALA A 114 -5.65 29.47 -2.50
CA ALA A 114 -6.73 30.32 -1.98
C ALA A 114 -7.13 31.37 -3.03
N THR A 115 -8.41 31.39 -3.40
CA THR A 115 -8.97 32.38 -4.32
C THR A 115 -10.21 33.06 -3.72
N PRO A 116 -10.63 34.22 -4.23
CA PRO A 116 -11.89 34.84 -3.82
C PRO A 116 -13.12 33.95 -4.02
N GLU A 117 -13.11 33.05 -5.02
CA GLU A 117 -14.22 32.15 -5.34
C GLU A 117 -14.33 30.99 -4.35
N ASN A 118 -13.20 30.37 -3.98
CA ASN A 118 -13.18 29.26 -3.03
C ASN A 118 -13.21 29.72 -1.56
N ARG A 119 -12.83 30.98 -1.29
CA ARG A 119 -12.83 31.63 0.03
C ARG A 119 -12.02 30.88 1.08
N TRP A 120 -10.98 30.15 0.69
CA TRP A 120 -10.15 29.38 1.64
C TRP A 120 -9.43 30.24 2.67
N ALA A 121 -9.01 31.44 2.28
CA ALA A 121 -8.42 32.41 3.22
C ALA A 121 -9.38 32.79 4.37
N GLU A 122 -10.69 32.71 4.15
CA GLU A 122 -11.69 33.00 5.17
C GLU A 122 -12.06 31.75 5.98
N PHE A 123 -12.29 30.62 5.29
CA PHE A 123 -12.84 29.41 5.91
C PHE A 123 -11.79 28.44 6.49
N LEU A 124 -10.53 28.53 6.08
CA LEU A 124 -9.46 27.61 6.50
C LEU A 124 -8.35 28.31 7.27
N ASP A 125 -7.78 29.38 6.71
CA ASP A 125 -6.57 30.02 7.25
C ASP A 125 -6.65 30.36 8.76
N PRO A 126 -7.75 30.97 9.27
CA PRO A 126 -7.86 31.29 10.69
C PRO A 126 -7.81 30.06 11.62
N TYR A 127 -8.11 28.88 11.08
CA TYR A 127 -8.25 27.63 11.81
C TYR A 127 -7.11 26.64 11.54
N ILE A 128 -6.09 27.03 10.78
CA ILE A 128 -4.86 26.25 10.58
C ILE A 128 -3.82 26.73 11.62
N PRO A 129 -3.42 25.91 12.61
CA PRO A 129 -2.39 26.32 13.55
C PRO A 129 -1.08 26.67 12.84
N LYS A 130 -0.38 27.70 13.33
CA LYS A 130 0.86 28.21 12.70
C LYS A 130 1.97 27.16 12.57
N TRP A 131 1.98 26.15 13.43
CA TRP A 131 2.94 25.06 13.40
C TRP A 131 2.57 23.96 12.40
N MET A 132 1.35 23.94 11.84
CA MET A 132 0.85 22.81 11.05
C MET A 132 1.30 22.85 9.59
N ALA A 133 1.61 24.04 9.07
CA ALA A 133 1.97 24.28 7.68
C ALA A 133 2.88 25.53 7.55
N PRO A 134 3.70 25.65 6.50
CA PRO A 134 4.52 26.84 6.26
C PRO A 134 3.63 28.08 6.13
N ARG A 135 4.12 29.24 6.59
CA ARG A 135 3.34 30.50 6.62
C ARG A 135 3.97 31.65 5.82
N ASP A 136 5.20 31.50 5.37
CA ASP A 136 5.88 32.50 4.54
C ASP A 136 5.29 32.46 3.11
N PRO A 137 4.62 33.53 2.65
CA PRO A 137 4.00 33.55 1.33
C PRO A 137 4.99 33.35 0.19
N GLU A 138 6.21 33.87 0.31
CA GLU A 138 7.23 33.75 -0.73
C GLU A 138 7.78 32.33 -0.77
N ALA A 139 8.00 31.71 0.40
CA ALA A 139 8.38 30.30 0.47
C ALA A 139 7.34 29.38 -0.16
N ILE A 140 6.05 29.67 0.05
CA ILE A 140 4.94 28.90 -0.52
C ILE A 140 4.84 29.13 -2.04
N ARG A 141 4.94 30.39 -2.49
CA ARG A 141 4.92 30.74 -3.92
C ARG A 141 6.05 30.04 -4.67
N GLN A 142 7.28 30.15 -4.17
CA GLN A 142 8.47 29.53 -4.79
C GLN A 142 8.43 28.00 -4.78
N PHE A 143 7.71 27.38 -3.83
CA PHE A 143 7.50 25.93 -3.84
C PHE A 143 6.66 25.48 -5.05
N TRP A 144 5.67 26.28 -5.44
CA TRP A 144 4.77 25.98 -6.56
C TRP A 144 5.32 26.47 -7.90
N GLU A 145 5.89 27.67 -7.94
CA GLU A 145 6.34 28.34 -9.17
C GLU A 145 7.82 28.12 -9.49
N GLY A 146 8.62 27.68 -8.51
CA GLY A 146 10.07 27.55 -8.60
C GLY A 146 10.81 28.73 -7.98
N LEU A 147 12.09 28.52 -7.68
CA LEU A 147 12.97 29.54 -7.12
C LEU A 147 13.32 30.62 -8.14
N SER A 148 13.42 31.85 -7.67
CA SER A 148 14.02 32.93 -8.45
C SER A 148 15.53 32.69 -8.63
N PRO A 149 16.14 33.13 -9.75
CA PRO A 149 17.58 32.96 -9.97
C PRO A 149 18.42 33.50 -8.79
N GLY A 150 19.30 32.67 -8.24
CA GLY A 150 20.16 33.01 -7.10
C GLY A 150 19.51 32.89 -5.72
N ALA A 151 18.22 32.57 -5.63
CA ALA A 151 17.56 32.30 -4.34
C ALA A 151 17.89 30.90 -3.81
N SER A 152 17.96 30.77 -2.48
CA SER A 152 18.14 29.49 -1.80
C SER A 152 16.81 28.98 -1.23
N ILE A 153 16.66 27.65 -1.15
CA ILE A 153 15.48 27.01 -0.53
C ILE A 153 15.27 27.54 0.90
N PRO A 154 14.08 28.08 1.25
CA PRO A 154 13.79 28.62 2.58
C PRO A 154 13.47 27.52 3.59
N TRP A 155 14.49 26.72 3.97
CA TRP A 155 14.34 25.58 4.88
C TRP A 155 13.65 25.94 6.20
N ASN A 156 13.91 27.13 6.74
CA ASN A 156 13.33 27.60 8.00
C ASN A 156 11.80 27.61 8.01
N ALA A 157 11.15 27.86 6.85
CA ALA A 157 9.70 27.84 6.74
C ALA A 157 9.10 26.44 6.96
N TRP A 158 9.90 25.39 6.73
CA TRP A 158 9.46 24.00 6.77
C TRP A 158 9.86 23.25 8.04
N LEU A 159 10.90 23.71 8.77
CA LEU A 159 11.45 22.97 9.91
C LEU A 159 10.40 22.62 10.98
N LEU A 160 9.63 23.61 11.44
CA LEU A 160 8.62 23.41 12.48
C LEU A 160 7.44 22.55 11.99
N PRO A 161 6.80 22.84 10.83
CA PRO A 161 5.76 21.97 10.29
C PRO A 161 6.21 20.52 10.09
N LEU A 162 7.38 20.32 9.49
CA LEU A 162 7.89 18.98 9.26
C LEU A 162 8.20 18.27 10.59
N ALA A 163 8.82 18.94 11.57
CA ALA A 163 9.09 18.32 12.87
C ALA A 163 7.80 17.83 13.55
N MET A 164 6.73 18.63 13.52
CA MET A 164 5.43 18.27 14.10
C MET A 164 4.79 17.09 13.38
N TRP A 165 4.77 17.10 12.04
CA TRP A 165 4.22 15.99 11.24
C TRP A 165 5.06 14.71 11.32
N LEU A 166 6.39 14.84 11.38
CA LEU A 166 7.28 13.69 11.54
C LEU A 166 7.15 13.04 12.92
N SER A 167 6.83 13.81 13.96
CA SER A 167 6.49 13.24 15.26
C SER A 167 5.23 12.37 15.19
N PHE A 168 4.18 12.85 14.51
CA PHE A 168 2.96 12.09 14.28
C PHE A 168 3.22 10.83 13.45
N ALA A 169 3.93 10.97 12.32
CA ALA A 169 4.27 9.86 11.44
C ALA A 169 5.12 8.79 12.15
N ALA A 170 6.13 9.20 12.93
CA ALA A 170 6.98 8.27 13.68
C ALA A 170 6.16 7.44 14.69
N VAL A 171 5.25 8.08 15.43
CA VAL A 171 4.38 7.37 16.39
C VAL A 171 3.37 6.47 15.66
N LEU A 172 2.80 6.91 14.54
CA LEU A 172 1.89 6.09 13.74
C LEU A 172 2.59 4.85 13.16
N ILE A 173 3.80 5.00 12.64
CA ILE A 173 4.64 3.88 12.16
C ILE A 173 4.93 2.91 13.30
N PHE A 174 5.27 3.43 14.49
CA PHE A 174 5.52 2.60 15.66
C PHE A 174 4.25 1.84 16.11
N VAL A 175 3.09 2.50 16.12
CA VAL A 175 1.78 1.88 16.38
C VAL A 175 1.52 0.75 15.39
N CYS A 176 1.76 0.95 14.09
CA CYS A 176 1.64 -0.10 13.08
C CYS A 176 2.52 -1.32 13.40
N LEU A 177 3.77 -1.09 13.80
CA LEU A 177 4.69 -2.17 14.18
C LEU A 177 4.22 -2.90 15.45
N CYS A 178 3.71 -2.17 16.45
CA CYS A 178 3.13 -2.75 17.66
C CYS A 178 1.94 -3.68 17.34
N VAL A 179 1.04 -3.24 16.46
CA VAL A 179 -0.11 -4.07 16.03
C VAL A 179 0.37 -5.33 15.30
N VAL A 180 1.37 -5.22 14.42
CA VAL A 180 1.97 -6.39 13.76
C VAL A 180 2.58 -7.35 14.78
N VAL A 181 3.30 -6.86 15.80
CA VAL A 181 3.84 -7.72 16.88
C VAL A 181 2.73 -8.45 17.63
N ILE A 182 1.63 -7.77 17.95
CA ILE A 182 0.49 -8.35 18.66
C ILE A 182 -0.15 -9.46 17.82
N LEU A 183 -0.34 -9.24 16.51
CA LEU A 183 -1.10 -10.12 15.64
C LEU A 183 -0.24 -11.13 14.83
N ARG A 184 1.09 -11.03 14.84
CA ARG A 184 1.97 -11.88 14.03
C ARG A 184 1.72 -13.36 14.25
N LYS A 185 1.71 -13.84 15.50
CA LYS A 185 1.45 -15.27 15.79
C LYS A 185 0.06 -15.70 15.34
N GLN A 186 -0.93 -14.83 15.53
CA GLN A 186 -2.28 -15.10 15.06
C GLN A 186 -2.30 -15.31 13.55
N TRP A 187 -1.72 -14.40 12.77
CA TRP A 187 -1.71 -14.47 11.31
C TRP A 187 -0.79 -15.57 10.75
N VAL A 188 0.42 -15.72 11.31
CA VAL A 188 1.46 -16.60 10.75
C VAL A 188 1.32 -18.05 11.24
N GLU A 189 1.01 -18.27 12.51
CA GLU A 189 1.07 -19.60 13.15
C GLU A 189 -0.32 -20.23 13.33
N LYS A 190 -1.31 -19.45 13.79
CA LYS A 190 -2.67 -19.92 14.08
C LYS A 190 -3.53 -19.96 12.81
N GLU A 191 -3.66 -18.83 12.12
CA GLU A 191 -4.43 -18.72 10.87
C GLU A 191 -3.66 -19.23 9.65
N ARG A 192 -2.32 -19.28 9.72
CA ARG A 192 -1.43 -19.74 8.65
C ARG A 192 -1.74 -19.07 7.30
N LEU A 193 -1.91 -17.75 7.33
CA LEU A 193 -2.14 -16.96 6.12
C LEU A 193 -1.03 -17.21 5.08
N THR A 194 -1.37 -17.06 3.81
CA THR A 194 -0.53 -17.52 2.69
C THR A 194 0.65 -16.58 2.38
N PHE A 195 0.53 -15.28 2.69
CA PHE A 195 1.49 -14.22 2.37
C PHE A 195 2.03 -14.31 0.93
N PRO A 196 1.17 -14.23 -0.11
CA PRO A 196 1.57 -14.47 -1.50
C PRO A 196 2.68 -13.54 -1.98
N LEU A 197 2.63 -12.26 -1.57
CA LEU A 197 3.65 -11.27 -1.92
C LEU A 197 5.02 -11.60 -1.34
N ALA A 198 5.09 -12.17 -0.12
CA ALA A 198 6.35 -12.61 0.48
C ALA A 198 6.94 -13.85 -0.20
N GLN A 199 6.15 -14.59 -1.01
CA GLN A 199 6.67 -15.75 -1.74
C GLN A 199 7.58 -15.34 -2.89
N VAL A 200 7.38 -14.16 -3.50
CA VAL A 200 8.23 -13.67 -4.60
C VAL A 200 9.70 -13.54 -4.17
N PRO A 201 10.05 -12.71 -3.17
CA PRO A 201 11.44 -12.59 -2.73
C PRO A 201 11.97 -13.92 -2.18
N PHE A 202 11.11 -14.71 -1.51
CA PHE A 202 11.52 -16.02 -1.01
C PHE A 202 11.96 -16.98 -2.12
N GLU A 203 11.21 -17.08 -3.21
CA GLU A 203 11.54 -17.95 -4.34
C GLU A 203 12.74 -17.44 -5.14
N MET A 204 12.96 -16.11 -5.18
CA MET A 204 14.17 -15.52 -5.75
C MET A 204 15.43 -15.92 -4.97
N MET A 205 15.35 -16.00 -3.64
CA MET A 205 16.47 -16.37 -2.77
C MET A 205 16.69 -17.88 -2.64
N ARG A 206 15.73 -18.71 -3.05
CA ARG A 206 15.78 -20.16 -2.80
C ARG A 206 16.88 -20.81 -3.64
N GLU A 207 17.76 -21.54 -2.97
CA GLU A 207 18.81 -22.34 -3.60
C GLU A 207 18.41 -23.81 -3.68
N GLU A 208 18.92 -24.52 -4.70
CA GLU A 208 18.76 -25.97 -4.79
C GLU A 208 19.72 -26.69 -3.84
N PRO A 209 19.34 -27.85 -3.27
CA PRO A 209 20.27 -28.71 -2.55
C PRO A 209 21.40 -29.18 -3.47
N GLY A 210 22.64 -28.84 -3.15
CA GLY A 210 23.83 -29.28 -3.91
C GLY A 210 25.08 -28.46 -3.56
N PRO A 211 26.28 -28.88 -4.00
CA PRO A 211 27.51 -28.14 -3.73
C PRO A 211 27.54 -26.82 -4.51
N LYS A 212 27.57 -25.70 -3.78
CA LYS A 212 27.79 -24.32 -4.28
C LYS A 212 26.89 -23.92 -5.47
N PRO A 213 25.55 -23.88 -5.32
CA PRO A 213 24.66 -23.43 -6.39
C PRO A 213 24.92 -21.96 -6.75
N LYS A 214 25.36 -21.72 -8.00
CA LYS A 214 25.64 -20.38 -8.52
C LYS A 214 24.37 -19.58 -8.79
N TRP A 215 23.35 -20.22 -9.36
CA TRP A 215 22.07 -19.62 -9.71
C TRP A 215 20.97 -19.99 -8.71
N PRO A 216 20.00 -19.09 -8.44
CA PRO A 216 18.78 -19.45 -7.72
C PRO A 216 18.01 -20.57 -8.42
N ALA A 217 17.31 -21.40 -7.63
CA ALA A 217 16.52 -22.52 -8.13
C ALA A 217 15.48 -22.09 -9.17
N LEU A 218 14.85 -20.92 -8.93
CA LEU A 218 13.85 -20.36 -9.82
C LEU A 218 14.42 -20.04 -11.21
N MET A 219 15.60 -19.41 -11.28
CA MET A 219 16.21 -18.92 -12.50
C MET A 219 16.91 -20.00 -13.33
N LYS A 220 17.12 -21.20 -12.76
CA LYS A 220 17.57 -22.38 -13.53
C LYS A 220 16.45 -23.03 -14.35
N ASN A 221 15.18 -22.74 -14.02
CA ASN A 221 14.05 -23.37 -14.67
C ASN A 221 13.72 -22.69 -16.01
N SER A 222 13.62 -23.44 -17.10
CA SER A 222 13.28 -22.87 -18.42
C SER A 222 11.88 -22.28 -18.49
N LEU A 223 10.91 -22.83 -17.74
CA LEU A 223 9.54 -22.28 -17.67
C LEU A 223 9.52 -20.88 -17.07
N PHE A 224 10.45 -20.58 -16.15
CA PHE A 224 10.59 -19.23 -15.60
C PHE A 224 10.93 -18.23 -16.71
N TRP A 225 11.91 -18.55 -17.56
CA TRP A 225 12.34 -17.65 -18.65
C TRP A 225 11.28 -17.48 -19.73
N ILE A 226 10.49 -18.52 -20.01
CA ILE A 226 9.32 -18.40 -20.91
C ILE A 226 8.30 -17.41 -20.32
N GLY A 227 7.97 -17.56 -19.03
CA GLY A 227 7.08 -16.63 -18.33
C GLY A 227 7.67 -15.22 -18.23
N PHE A 228 8.99 -15.08 -18.10
CA PHE A 228 9.68 -13.80 -18.06
C PHE A 228 9.64 -13.08 -19.42
N ALA A 229 9.89 -13.82 -20.50
CA ALA A 229 10.02 -13.27 -21.84
C ALA A 229 8.72 -12.62 -22.35
N ILE A 230 7.55 -13.19 -22.02
CA ILE A 230 6.24 -12.67 -22.50
C ILE A 230 6.02 -11.19 -22.11
N PRO A 231 5.93 -10.83 -20.81
CA PRO A 231 5.74 -9.44 -20.43
C PRO A 231 6.95 -8.57 -20.76
N ALA A 232 8.17 -9.10 -20.66
CA ALA A 232 9.37 -8.32 -20.96
C ALA A 232 9.41 -7.89 -22.43
N PHE A 233 9.02 -8.79 -23.35
CA PHE A 233 8.89 -8.49 -24.77
C PHE A 233 7.78 -7.47 -25.03
N ILE A 234 6.56 -7.72 -24.55
CA ILE A 234 5.41 -6.83 -24.79
C ILE A 234 5.69 -5.42 -24.29
N LEU A 235 6.23 -5.30 -23.07
CA LEU A 235 6.55 -4.01 -22.49
C LEU A 235 7.66 -3.31 -23.26
N SER A 236 8.73 -4.04 -23.62
CA SER A 236 9.85 -3.46 -24.36
C SER A 236 9.45 -3.05 -25.77
N TRP A 237 8.58 -3.82 -26.43
CA TRP A 237 8.01 -3.45 -27.73
C TRP A 237 7.23 -2.15 -27.63
N ASN A 238 6.38 -2.02 -26.60
CA ASN A 238 5.60 -0.80 -26.39
C ASN A 238 6.51 0.41 -26.08
N CYS A 239 7.58 0.24 -25.31
CA CYS A 239 8.55 1.32 -25.08
C CYS A 239 9.33 1.67 -26.35
N LEU A 240 9.74 0.68 -27.14
CA LEU A 240 10.41 0.90 -28.43
C LEU A 240 9.50 1.59 -29.44
N SER A 241 8.20 1.35 -29.41
CA SER A 241 7.24 2.03 -30.29
C SER A 241 7.14 3.53 -30.02
N GLU A 242 7.55 4.01 -28.84
CA GLU A 242 7.67 5.46 -28.56
C GLU A 242 8.84 6.09 -29.32
N PHE A 243 9.94 5.36 -29.48
CA PHE A 243 11.05 5.80 -30.33
C PHE A 243 10.75 5.65 -31.82
N TYR A 244 10.01 4.59 -32.16
CA TYR A 244 9.74 4.16 -33.52
C TYR A 244 8.24 3.99 -33.74
N PRO A 245 7.49 5.09 -33.98
CA PRO A 245 6.02 5.05 -34.07
C PRO A 245 5.45 4.07 -35.09
N PHE A 246 6.22 3.69 -36.12
CA PHE A 246 5.81 2.73 -37.14
C PHE A 246 5.60 1.30 -36.62
N LEU A 247 6.15 0.94 -35.45
CA LEU A 247 6.01 -0.40 -34.86
C LEU A 247 4.60 -0.68 -34.32
N GLY A 248 3.84 0.36 -33.96
CA GLY A 248 2.56 0.25 -33.27
C GLY A 248 2.67 -0.35 -31.86
N LYS A 249 1.68 -0.10 -31.00
CA LYS A 249 1.62 -0.65 -29.64
C LYS A 249 0.85 -1.96 -29.60
N ILE A 250 1.35 -2.93 -28.83
CA ILE A 250 0.61 -4.14 -28.47
C ILE A 250 -0.38 -3.76 -27.36
N ALA A 251 -1.67 -3.81 -27.69
CA ALA A 251 -2.74 -3.48 -26.75
C ALA A 251 -2.86 -4.53 -25.65
N THR A 252 -2.71 -4.11 -24.39
CA THR A 252 -2.96 -4.91 -23.18
C THR A 252 -4.20 -4.45 -22.41
N THR A 253 -4.89 -3.45 -22.94
CA THR A 253 -6.08 -2.84 -22.36
C THR A 253 -7.19 -2.73 -23.41
N GLY A 254 -8.42 -2.93 -22.98
CA GLY A 254 -9.63 -2.75 -23.76
C GLY A 254 -10.85 -2.59 -22.85
N SER A 255 -12.02 -2.58 -23.46
CA SER A 255 -13.30 -2.51 -22.74
C SER A 255 -14.34 -3.34 -23.47
N ALA A 256 -15.22 -4.00 -22.73
CA ALA A 256 -16.34 -4.74 -23.30
C ALA A 256 -17.67 -4.20 -22.77
N GLN A 257 -18.54 -3.74 -23.68
CA GLN A 257 -19.88 -3.24 -23.36
C GLN A 257 -20.88 -4.40 -23.35
N ILE A 258 -20.75 -5.30 -22.39
CA ILE A 258 -21.60 -6.51 -22.29
C ILE A 258 -22.75 -6.29 -21.29
N LEU A 259 -22.72 -5.19 -20.50
CA LEU A 259 -23.70 -4.92 -19.45
C LEU A 259 -24.80 -3.96 -19.92
N PRO A 260 -26.00 -4.02 -19.30
CA PRO A 260 -27.11 -3.10 -19.59
C PRO A 260 -26.74 -1.62 -19.39
N ALA A 261 -27.51 -0.74 -20.02
CA ALA A 261 -27.38 0.72 -19.91
C ALA A 261 -25.99 1.27 -20.30
N GLY A 262 -25.27 0.60 -21.20
CA GLY A 262 -23.99 1.08 -21.73
C GLY A 262 -22.80 0.92 -20.76
N HIS A 263 -22.97 0.18 -19.65
CA HIS A 263 -21.86 -0.07 -18.74
C HIS A 263 -20.81 -0.96 -19.40
N SER A 264 -19.55 -0.51 -19.34
CA SER A 264 -18.41 -1.26 -19.87
C SER A 264 -17.63 -1.94 -18.76
N LEU A 265 -17.16 -3.15 -19.06
CA LEU A 265 -16.18 -3.85 -18.24
C LEU A 265 -14.78 -3.52 -18.77
N SER A 266 -13.90 -3.00 -17.90
CA SER A 266 -12.51 -2.76 -18.29
C SER A 266 -11.78 -4.10 -18.42
N ILE A 267 -11.19 -4.38 -19.57
CA ILE A 267 -10.39 -5.58 -19.82
C ILE A 267 -8.93 -5.15 -19.80
N ARG A 268 -8.19 -5.53 -18.75
CA ARG A 268 -6.77 -5.19 -18.65
C ARG A 268 -5.91 -6.40 -18.27
N LEU A 269 -4.81 -6.56 -18.98
CA LEU A 269 -3.86 -7.66 -18.84
C LEU A 269 -2.62 -7.22 -18.09
N TYR A 270 -2.57 -7.58 -16.81
CA TYR A 270 -1.57 -7.20 -15.84
C TYR A 270 -0.79 -8.44 -15.41
N PHE A 271 0.35 -8.70 -16.05
CA PHE A 271 1.09 -9.96 -15.88
C PHE A 271 1.52 -10.26 -14.43
N PRO A 272 1.99 -9.28 -13.63
CA PRO A 272 2.23 -9.47 -12.21
C PRO A 272 0.98 -9.97 -11.49
N ILE A 273 -0.19 -9.38 -11.75
CA ILE A 273 -1.44 -9.79 -11.10
C ILE A 273 -1.82 -11.21 -11.47
N ILE A 274 -1.65 -11.60 -12.74
CA ILE A 274 -1.84 -13.01 -13.16
C ILE A 274 -0.93 -13.93 -12.34
N GLY A 275 0.35 -13.55 -12.17
CA GLY A 275 1.31 -14.29 -11.37
C GLY A 275 0.96 -14.37 -9.88
N TYR A 276 0.53 -13.27 -9.27
CA TYR A 276 0.12 -13.25 -7.86
C TYR A 276 -1.18 -14.01 -7.61
N ALA A 277 -2.17 -13.84 -8.49
CA ALA A 277 -3.45 -14.54 -8.40
C ALA A 277 -3.28 -16.06 -8.60
N TYR A 278 -2.22 -16.51 -9.25
CA TYR A 278 -1.87 -17.94 -9.27
C TYR A 278 -1.47 -18.48 -7.89
N LEU A 279 -0.90 -17.65 -7.02
CA LEU A 279 -0.42 -18.05 -5.69
C LEU A 279 -1.53 -18.06 -4.62
N ILE A 280 -2.68 -17.45 -4.89
CA ILE A 280 -3.77 -17.27 -3.90
C ILE A 280 -4.79 -18.41 -3.99
N ASN A 281 -5.56 -18.65 -2.93
CA ASN A 281 -6.55 -19.73 -2.93
C ASN A 281 -7.62 -19.54 -4.03
N LEU A 282 -8.08 -20.64 -4.64
CA LEU A 282 -9.05 -20.59 -5.74
C LEU A 282 -10.32 -19.83 -5.34
N ASP A 283 -10.85 -20.09 -4.15
CA ASP A 283 -12.06 -19.42 -3.63
C ASP A 283 -11.88 -17.90 -3.52
N VAL A 284 -10.69 -17.45 -3.12
CA VAL A 284 -10.38 -16.02 -3.00
C VAL A 284 -10.35 -15.38 -4.40
N SER A 285 -9.61 -15.98 -5.34
CA SER A 285 -9.56 -15.48 -6.71
C SER A 285 -10.93 -15.49 -7.40
N LEU A 286 -11.73 -16.55 -7.20
CA LEU A 286 -13.10 -16.65 -7.70
C LEU A 286 -13.94 -15.47 -7.20
N SER A 287 -13.88 -15.22 -5.89
CA SER A 287 -14.72 -14.20 -5.25
C SER A 287 -14.38 -12.80 -5.70
N ILE A 288 -13.10 -12.50 -5.92
CA ILE A 288 -12.66 -11.16 -6.37
C ILE A 288 -13.31 -10.79 -7.70
N TRP A 289 -13.21 -11.65 -8.73
CA TRP A 289 -13.78 -11.32 -10.04
C TRP A 289 -15.29 -11.54 -10.09
N LEU A 290 -15.83 -12.53 -9.37
CA LEU A 290 -17.27 -12.81 -9.34
C LEU A 290 -18.04 -11.65 -8.71
N PHE A 291 -17.66 -11.21 -7.50
CA PHE A 291 -18.35 -10.11 -6.85
C PHE A 291 -18.15 -8.78 -7.59
N HIS A 292 -17.02 -8.59 -8.27
CA HIS A 292 -16.85 -7.42 -9.13
C HIS A 292 -17.92 -7.36 -10.23
N ILE A 293 -18.16 -8.47 -10.93
CA ILE A 293 -19.22 -8.55 -11.95
C ILE A 293 -20.61 -8.36 -11.33
N LEU A 294 -20.88 -8.97 -10.17
CA LEU A 294 -22.16 -8.82 -9.48
C LEU A 294 -22.43 -7.37 -9.07
N ILE A 295 -21.42 -6.67 -8.56
CA ILE A 295 -21.54 -5.25 -8.23
C ILE A 295 -21.73 -4.41 -9.50
N LYS A 296 -21.03 -4.72 -10.59
CA LYS A 296 -21.24 -4.02 -11.87
C LYS A 296 -22.66 -4.19 -12.41
N LEU A 297 -23.25 -5.36 -12.21
CA LEU A 297 -24.66 -5.60 -12.50
C LEU A 297 -25.57 -4.76 -11.59
N GLN A 298 -25.26 -4.66 -10.30
CA GLN A 298 -25.98 -3.79 -9.35
C GLN A 298 -25.89 -2.31 -9.74
N GLU A 299 -24.72 -1.82 -10.18
CA GLU A 299 -24.57 -0.45 -10.73
C GLU A 299 -25.46 -0.23 -11.95
N ALA A 300 -25.45 -1.16 -12.91
CA ALA A 300 -26.29 -1.07 -14.10
C ALA A 300 -27.78 -1.04 -13.74
N MET A 301 -28.20 -1.81 -12.73
CA MET A 301 -29.57 -1.77 -12.21
C MET A 301 -29.91 -0.41 -11.58
N TYR A 302 -29.03 0.14 -10.73
CA TYR A 302 -29.25 1.47 -10.15
C TYR A 302 -29.39 2.54 -11.21
N ALA A 303 -28.51 2.52 -12.23
CA ALA A 303 -28.60 3.43 -13.35
C ALA A 303 -29.92 3.27 -14.13
N GLN A 304 -30.37 2.03 -14.36
CA GLN A 304 -31.62 1.75 -15.06
C GLN A 304 -32.86 2.25 -14.30
N PHE A 305 -32.85 2.19 -12.97
CA PHE A 305 -33.94 2.69 -12.12
C PHE A 305 -33.78 4.18 -11.76
N GLY A 306 -32.72 4.85 -12.21
CA GLY A 306 -32.43 6.25 -11.85
C GLY A 306 -32.10 6.44 -10.36
N PHE A 307 -31.63 5.40 -9.68
CA PHE A 307 -31.28 5.45 -8.26
C PHE A 307 -29.85 5.98 -8.07
N SER A 308 -29.69 7.02 -7.25
CA SER A 308 -28.39 7.50 -6.78
C SER A 308 -28.51 8.20 -5.42
N LEU A 309 -27.51 8.02 -4.56
CA LEU A 309 -27.31 8.76 -3.31
C LEU A 309 -26.57 10.10 -3.53
N GLY A 310 -26.31 10.48 -4.78
CA GLY A 310 -25.73 11.76 -5.16
C GLY A 310 -24.21 11.70 -5.36
N ALA A 311 -23.54 12.82 -5.09
CA ALA A 311 -22.11 12.96 -5.36
C ALA A 311 -21.26 11.98 -4.54
N GLY A 312 -20.12 11.57 -5.13
CA GLY A 312 -19.12 10.73 -4.51
C GLY A 312 -18.58 11.29 -3.19
N ASP A 313 -18.14 10.39 -2.30
CA ASP A 313 -17.82 10.74 -0.92
C ASP A 313 -16.41 11.35 -0.75
N ASN A 314 -15.51 11.09 -1.70
CA ASN A 314 -14.11 11.54 -1.67
C ASN A 314 -13.41 11.43 -3.04
N MET A 315 -12.15 11.91 -3.11
CA MET A 315 -11.29 11.87 -4.31
C MET A 315 -10.98 10.45 -4.85
N TYR A 316 -11.23 9.41 -4.07
CA TYR A 316 -11.02 8.01 -4.44
C TYR A 316 -12.32 7.22 -4.58
N SER A 317 -13.48 7.89 -4.42
CA SER A 317 -14.77 7.30 -4.73
C SER A 317 -14.82 6.91 -6.21
N TYR A 318 -15.17 5.67 -6.46
CA TYR A 318 -15.21 5.05 -7.78
C TYR A 318 -16.49 4.25 -7.90
N GLY A 319 -17.58 4.94 -8.25
CA GLY A 319 -18.92 4.37 -8.45
C GLY A 319 -19.99 5.10 -7.65
N GLU A 320 -21.13 4.44 -7.52
CA GLU A 320 -22.29 4.92 -6.76
C GLU A 320 -22.03 4.81 -5.23
N PRO A 321 -22.20 5.89 -4.43
CA PRO A 321 -21.94 5.88 -2.99
C PRO A 321 -22.63 4.74 -2.23
N ALA A 322 -23.84 4.33 -2.65
CA ALA A 322 -24.54 3.21 -2.03
C ALA A 322 -23.70 1.93 -1.98
N ILE A 323 -22.95 1.67 -3.05
CA ILE A 323 -22.11 0.48 -3.21
C ILE A 323 -20.82 0.63 -2.40
N GLU A 324 -20.26 1.83 -2.33
CA GLU A 324 -19.06 2.10 -1.51
C GLU A 324 -19.35 1.87 -0.03
N TRP A 325 -20.48 2.39 0.46
CA TRP A 325 -20.91 2.18 1.86
C TRP A 325 -21.27 0.73 2.12
N GLN A 326 -21.90 0.03 1.17
CA GLN A 326 -22.12 -1.42 1.26
C GLN A 326 -20.80 -2.18 1.37
N GLY A 327 -19.83 -1.90 0.50
CA GLY A 327 -18.50 -2.49 0.54
C GLY A 327 -17.77 -2.17 1.85
N TYR A 328 -17.93 -0.95 2.37
CA TYR A 328 -17.31 -0.54 3.63
C TYR A 328 -17.94 -1.21 4.85
N GLY A 329 -19.26 -1.38 4.88
CA GLY A 329 -19.95 -2.11 5.95
C GLY A 329 -19.51 -3.57 6.01
N ALA A 330 -19.36 -4.18 4.84
CA ALA A 330 -18.77 -5.51 4.70
C ALA A 330 -17.32 -5.54 5.20
N PHE A 331 -16.51 -4.55 4.82
CA PHE A 331 -15.11 -4.43 5.23
C PHE A 331 -14.96 -4.25 6.75
N ILE A 332 -15.74 -3.36 7.38
CA ILE A 332 -15.74 -3.15 8.84
C ILE A 332 -16.08 -4.47 9.54
N LEU A 333 -17.18 -5.13 9.16
CA LEU A 333 -17.57 -6.39 9.80
C LEU A 333 -16.49 -7.46 9.61
N PHE A 334 -15.85 -7.52 8.44
CA PHE A 334 -14.74 -8.44 8.19
C PHE A 334 -13.59 -8.25 9.19
N VAL A 335 -13.21 -7.00 9.47
CA VAL A 335 -12.17 -6.68 10.45
C VAL A 335 -12.61 -7.04 11.87
N LEU A 336 -13.83 -6.66 12.26
CA LEU A 336 -14.36 -6.92 13.60
C LEU A 336 -14.45 -8.42 13.88
N VAL A 337 -14.92 -9.23 12.92
CA VAL A 337 -14.95 -10.69 13.05
C VAL A 337 -13.54 -11.27 13.10
N SER A 338 -12.58 -10.73 12.31
CA SER A 338 -11.18 -11.17 12.43
C SER A 338 -10.60 -10.91 13.81
N LEU A 339 -10.89 -9.75 14.43
CA LEU A 339 -10.45 -9.45 15.80
C LEU A 339 -11.14 -10.35 16.81
N TRP A 340 -12.43 -10.62 16.63
CA TRP A 340 -13.20 -11.55 17.45
C TRP A 340 -12.62 -12.98 17.40
N MET A 341 -12.22 -13.45 16.23
CA MET A 341 -11.57 -14.76 16.07
C MET A 341 -10.20 -14.80 16.75
N ALA A 342 -9.51 -13.66 16.84
CA ALA A 342 -8.23 -13.52 17.53
C ALA A 342 -8.35 -13.28 19.05
N ARG A 343 -9.57 -13.19 19.63
CA ARG A 343 -9.79 -12.76 21.03
C ARG A 343 -9.01 -13.54 22.08
N SER A 344 -8.84 -14.85 21.90
CA SER A 344 -8.07 -15.69 22.84
C SER A 344 -6.58 -15.32 22.81
N HIS A 345 -6.04 -15.16 21.61
CA HIS A 345 -4.67 -14.70 21.39
C HIS A 345 -4.44 -13.29 21.95
N ILE A 346 -5.36 -12.37 21.66
CA ILE A 346 -5.27 -10.99 22.16
C ILE A 346 -5.31 -10.97 23.69
N ARG A 347 -6.23 -11.73 24.32
CA ARG A 347 -6.30 -11.87 25.77
C ARG A 347 -4.97 -12.38 26.36
N ASP A 348 -4.34 -13.39 25.74
CA ASP A 348 -3.04 -13.88 26.17
C ASP A 348 -1.97 -12.77 26.07
N VAL A 349 -1.88 -12.07 24.94
CA VAL A 349 -0.92 -10.96 24.75
C VAL A 349 -1.07 -9.88 25.82
N PHE A 350 -2.31 -9.46 26.11
CA PHE A 350 -2.59 -8.48 27.17
C PHE A 350 -2.25 -9.03 28.55
N ARG A 351 -2.59 -10.30 28.85
CA ARG A 351 -2.20 -10.95 30.11
C ARG A 351 -0.68 -10.93 30.27
N LYS A 352 0.09 -11.30 29.24
CA LYS A 352 1.55 -11.24 29.25
C LYS A 352 2.08 -9.83 29.51
N ALA A 353 1.50 -8.82 28.88
CA ALA A 353 1.94 -7.44 29.00
C ALA A 353 1.73 -6.85 30.41
N PHE A 354 0.57 -7.12 31.03
CA PHE A 354 0.21 -6.55 32.34
C PHE A 354 0.70 -7.39 33.52
N THR A 355 0.69 -8.73 33.44
CA THR A 355 1.04 -9.62 34.56
C THR A 355 2.40 -10.29 34.43
N GLY A 356 3.03 -10.23 33.25
CA GLY A 356 4.34 -10.87 33.02
C GLY A 356 4.29 -12.39 32.81
N ASP A 357 3.09 -12.99 32.71
CA ASP A 357 2.84 -14.43 32.66
C ASP A 357 3.92 -15.27 31.92
N PRO A 358 4.72 -16.10 32.61
CA PRO A 358 5.83 -16.83 32.01
C PRO A 358 5.41 -17.91 31.00
N THR A 359 4.13 -18.32 31.00
CA THR A 359 3.63 -19.36 30.08
C THR A 359 3.57 -18.89 28.63
N ILE A 360 3.48 -17.58 28.40
CA ILE A 360 3.41 -16.98 27.07
C ILE A 360 4.81 -16.54 26.62
N ASN A 361 5.28 -17.13 25.53
CA ASN A 361 6.59 -16.84 24.95
C ASN A 361 6.50 -15.76 23.85
N ASP A 362 7.23 -14.66 23.99
CA ASP A 362 7.37 -13.56 23.03
C ASP A 362 8.84 -13.33 22.57
N SER A 363 9.72 -14.30 22.82
CA SER A 363 11.15 -14.22 22.44
C SER A 363 11.40 -14.14 20.93
N GLU A 364 10.44 -14.64 20.14
CA GLU A 364 10.54 -14.69 18.68
C GLU A 364 10.03 -13.43 17.98
N GLU A 365 9.39 -12.52 18.72
CA GLU A 365 8.85 -11.28 18.20
C GLU A 365 9.93 -10.20 18.03
N PHE A 366 9.63 -9.13 17.29
CA PHE A 366 10.50 -7.96 17.15
C PHE A 366 10.88 -7.34 18.51
N PHE A 367 9.93 -7.28 19.43
CA PHE A 367 10.13 -6.87 20.84
C PHE A 367 9.04 -7.54 21.70
N SER A 368 9.14 -7.39 23.03
CA SER A 368 8.22 -8.05 23.95
C SER A 368 6.78 -7.57 23.79
N TYR A 369 5.81 -8.41 24.16
CA TYR A 369 4.40 -8.04 24.17
C TYR A 369 4.11 -6.85 25.10
N ARG A 370 4.92 -6.68 26.16
CA ARG A 370 4.83 -5.52 27.04
C ARG A 370 5.12 -4.21 26.30
N VAL A 371 6.21 -4.17 25.52
CA VAL A 371 6.53 -2.98 24.70
C VAL A 371 5.45 -2.76 23.63
N ALA A 372 4.94 -3.83 23.02
CA ALA A 372 3.89 -3.71 22.01
C ALA A 372 2.57 -3.13 22.54
N VAL A 373 2.10 -3.63 23.68
CA VAL A 373 0.82 -3.18 24.27
C VAL A 373 0.93 -1.76 24.82
N PHE A 374 1.96 -1.46 25.63
CA PHE A 374 2.13 -0.09 26.14
C PHE A 374 2.49 0.90 25.04
N GLY A 375 3.27 0.48 24.05
CA GLY A 375 3.57 1.29 22.86
C GLY A 375 2.33 1.60 22.04
N LEU A 376 1.41 0.63 21.88
CA LEU A 376 0.11 0.85 21.25
C LEU A 376 -0.75 1.84 22.05
N ILE A 377 -0.89 1.64 23.37
CA ILE A 377 -1.72 2.50 24.23
C ILE A 377 -1.20 3.94 24.23
N LEU A 378 0.09 4.13 24.54
CA LEU A 378 0.70 5.46 24.61
C LEU A 378 0.75 6.12 23.22
N GLY A 379 0.99 5.33 22.17
CA GLY A 379 0.95 5.82 20.79
C GLY A 379 -0.43 6.31 20.38
N VAL A 380 -1.49 5.56 20.70
CA VAL A 380 -2.88 5.99 20.43
C VAL A 380 -3.23 7.26 21.21
N ILE A 381 -2.87 7.33 22.51
CA ILE A 381 -3.08 8.54 23.33
C ILE A 381 -2.36 9.74 22.71
N PHE A 382 -1.10 9.56 22.27
CA PHE A 382 -0.34 10.62 21.61
C PHE A 382 -1.01 11.07 20.31
N LEU A 383 -1.44 10.13 19.44
CA LEU A 383 -2.08 10.47 18.16
C LEU A 383 -3.41 11.21 18.36
N VAL A 384 -4.23 10.80 19.33
CA VAL A 384 -5.46 11.53 19.70
C VAL A 384 -5.12 12.92 20.24
N GLY A 385 -4.15 13.01 21.16
CA GLY A 385 -3.70 14.28 21.72
C GLY A 385 -3.17 15.24 20.65
N TRP A 386 -2.44 14.71 19.66
CA TRP A 386 -1.93 15.48 18.51
C TRP A 386 -3.08 16.03 17.64
N LEU A 387 -4.09 15.21 17.34
CA LEU A 387 -5.27 15.66 16.57
C LEU A 387 -6.07 16.72 17.32
N ILE A 388 -6.21 16.57 18.64
CA ILE A 388 -6.86 17.59 19.49
C ILE A 388 -6.03 18.88 19.49
N PHE A 389 -4.70 18.78 19.61
CA PHE A 389 -3.80 19.92 19.54
C PHE A 389 -3.86 20.63 18.17
N ALA A 390 -4.14 19.90 17.09
CA ALA A 390 -4.42 20.45 15.76
C ALA A 390 -5.77 21.19 15.67
N GLY A 391 -6.59 21.18 16.72
CA GLY A 391 -7.88 21.87 16.78
C GLY A 391 -9.09 20.97 16.51
N MET A 392 -8.91 19.65 16.44
CA MET A 392 -10.01 18.70 16.25
C MET A 392 -10.78 18.48 17.56
N SER A 393 -12.11 18.38 17.50
CA SER A 393 -12.90 17.97 18.65
C SER A 393 -12.48 16.57 19.17
N PRO A 394 -12.34 16.36 20.50
CA PRO A 394 -11.88 15.10 21.06
C PRO A 394 -12.66 13.86 20.60
N LEU A 395 -14.00 13.95 20.53
CA LEU A 395 -14.83 12.84 20.10
C LEU A 395 -14.58 12.47 18.64
N ILE A 396 -14.40 13.48 17.79
CA ILE A 396 -14.15 13.31 16.36
C ILE A 396 -12.76 12.74 16.13
N ALA A 397 -11.74 13.20 16.88
CA ALA A 397 -10.40 12.66 16.83
C ALA A 397 -10.35 11.17 17.21
N ILE A 398 -11.02 10.78 18.29
CA ILE A 398 -11.12 9.36 18.71
C ILE A 398 -11.84 8.54 17.65
N PHE A 399 -12.97 9.03 17.13
CA PHE A 399 -13.74 8.32 16.11
C PHE A 399 -12.96 8.14 14.81
N LEU A 400 -12.34 9.21 14.30
CA LEU A 400 -11.50 9.19 13.10
C LEU A 400 -10.37 8.17 13.24
N LEU A 401 -9.67 8.17 14.38
CA LEU A 401 -8.56 7.27 14.61
C LEU A 401 -9.02 5.80 14.73
N ALA A 402 -10.18 5.54 15.33
CA ALA A 402 -10.76 4.21 15.40
C ALA A 402 -11.09 3.66 14.00
N ILE A 403 -11.72 4.47 13.16
CA ILE A 403 -12.07 4.12 11.77
C ILE A 403 -10.81 3.94 10.92
N ALA A 404 -9.81 4.81 11.07
CA ALA A 404 -8.52 4.64 10.41
C ALA A 404 -7.81 3.35 10.88
N GLY A 405 -7.88 3.02 12.17
CA GLY A 405 -7.35 1.76 12.71
C GLY A 405 -8.01 0.53 12.09
N ILE A 406 -9.33 0.55 11.88
CA ILE A 406 -10.06 -0.50 11.14
C ILE A 406 -9.56 -0.58 9.69
N ALA A 407 -9.40 0.56 9.01
CA ALA A 407 -8.88 0.60 7.65
C ALA A 407 -7.47 0.01 7.56
N TYR A 408 -6.55 0.41 8.45
CA TYR A 408 -5.17 -0.08 8.50
C TYR A 408 -5.11 -1.59 8.75
N LEU A 409 -5.88 -2.09 9.72
CA LEU A 409 -5.97 -3.51 10.05
C LEU A 409 -6.56 -4.33 8.90
N GLY A 410 -7.67 -3.89 8.33
CA GLY A 410 -8.37 -4.61 7.27
C GLY A 410 -7.56 -4.65 5.98
N VAL A 411 -6.99 -3.52 5.57
CA VAL A 411 -6.09 -3.45 4.41
C VAL A 411 -4.90 -4.39 4.63
N THR A 412 -4.27 -4.33 5.81
CA THR A 412 -3.13 -5.22 6.12
C THR A 412 -3.52 -6.69 6.04
N LYS A 413 -4.63 -7.09 6.68
CA LYS A 413 -5.10 -8.46 6.66
C LYS A 413 -5.41 -8.94 5.25
N VAL A 414 -6.09 -8.12 4.45
CA VAL A 414 -6.40 -8.46 3.07
C VAL A 414 -5.12 -8.68 2.28
N VAL A 415 -4.16 -7.75 2.33
CA VAL A 415 -2.91 -7.83 1.56
C VAL A 415 -2.12 -9.10 1.90
N ILE A 416 -1.99 -9.44 3.18
CA ILE A 416 -1.22 -10.63 3.61
C ILE A 416 -1.96 -11.96 3.35
N ASP A 417 -3.29 -11.94 3.23
CA ASP A 417 -4.11 -13.14 2.99
C ASP A 417 -4.35 -13.39 1.49
N SER A 418 -4.79 -12.36 0.76
CA SER A 418 -5.19 -12.44 -0.65
C SER A 418 -4.09 -12.07 -1.64
N GLY A 419 -2.97 -11.50 -1.20
CA GLY A 419 -1.87 -11.13 -2.09
C GLY A 419 -2.21 -10.05 -3.12
N LEU A 420 -3.28 -9.29 -2.91
CA LEU A 420 -3.60 -8.12 -3.74
C LEU A 420 -2.50 -7.08 -3.56
N VAL A 421 -1.78 -6.81 -4.64
CA VAL A 421 -0.63 -5.89 -4.67
C VAL A 421 -1.10 -4.44 -4.53
N TYR A 422 -2.29 -4.13 -5.04
CA TYR A 422 -2.89 -2.81 -5.01
C TYR A 422 -4.27 -2.90 -4.34
N LEU A 423 -4.45 -2.15 -3.25
CA LEU A 423 -5.66 -2.14 -2.44
C LEU A 423 -5.81 -0.82 -1.71
N ARG A 424 -7.04 -0.32 -1.63
CA ARG A 424 -7.44 0.81 -0.80
C ARG A 424 -8.59 0.40 0.12
N SER A 425 -8.87 1.24 1.12
CA SER A 425 -10.12 1.12 1.86
C SER A 425 -11.29 1.61 0.99
N PRO A 426 -12.47 0.97 1.03
CA PRO A 426 -13.63 1.42 0.24
C PRO A 426 -14.04 2.86 0.49
N VAL A 427 -13.99 3.31 1.75
CA VAL A 427 -14.27 4.69 2.13
C VAL A 427 -13.12 5.17 3.02
N ILE A 428 -12.64 6.39 2.77
CA ILE A 428 -11.59 7.00 3.60
C ILE A 428 -12.15 7.45 4.95
N ALA A 429 -11.32 7.35 6.00
CA ALA A 429 -11.73 7.65 7.36
C ALA A 429 -12.31 9.08 7.57
N PRO A 430 -11.78 10.16 6.93
CA PRO A 430 -12.31 11.51 7.12
C PRO A 430 -13.72 11.66 6.56
N SER A 431 -13.96 11.17 5.34
CA SER A 431 -15.30 11.19 4.72
C SER A 431 -16.28 10.34 5.49
N PHE A 432 -15.90 9.12 5.89
CA PHE A 432 -16.76 8.29 6.73
C PHE A 432 -17.14 9.00 8.03
N THR A 433 -16.18 9.66 8.69
CA THR A 433 -16.42 10.43 9.92
C THR A 433 -17.42 11.56 9.70
N ALA A 434 -17.28 12.31 8.61
CA ALA A 434 -18.18 13.42 8.28
C ALA A 434 -19.62 12.95 8.01
N TYR A 435 -19.81 11.91 7.19
CA TYR A 435 -21.15 11.41 6.84
C TYR A 435 -21.81 10.58 7.96
N ALA A 436 -21.03 9.82 8.74
CA ALA A 436 -21.57 8.96 9.80
C ALA A 436 -22.02 9.78 11.03
N LEU A 437 -21.26 10.80 11.42
CA LEU A 437 -21.61 11.65 12.57
C LEU A 437 -22.49 12.84 12.17
N GLY A 438 -22.45 13.25 10.91
CA GLY A 438 -22.99 14.53 10.45
C GLY A 438 -22.07 15.69 10.84
N THR A 439 -22.03 16.74 10.02
CA THR A 439 -21.07 17.84 10.18
C THR A 439 -21.64 19.06 10.91
N LYS A 440 -22.92 19.04 11.31
CA LYS A 440 -23.57 20.16 12.01
C LYS A 440 -22.92 20.53 13.35
N SER A 441 -22.36 19.56 14.05
CA SER A 441 -21.69 19.77 15.35
C SER A 441 -20.19 20.07 15.21
N PHE A 442 -19.64 20.08 13.99
CA PHE A 442 -18.21 20.22 13.76
C PHE A 442 -17.81 21.68 13.84
N THR A 443 -16.71 21.97 14.54
CA THR A 443 -16.11 23.31 14.54
C THR A 443 -15.32 23.54 13.25
N PRO A 444 -15.12 24.79 12.79
CA PRO A 444 -14.24 25.08 11.66
C PRO A 444 -12.82 24.50 11.79
N SER A 445 -12.23 24.52 13.00
CA SER A 445 -10.95 23.86 13.29
C SER A 445 -10.98 22.34 13.10
N THR A 446 -12.11 21.68 13.36
CA THR A 446 -12.28 20.26 13.08
C THR A 446 -12.23 19.98 11.58
N PHE A 447 -12.84 20.82 10.73
CA PHE A 447 -12.76 20.67 9.28
C PHE A 447 -11.33 20.83 8.76
N SER A 448 -10.59 21.81 9.27
CA SER A 448 -9.16 21.95 9.00
C SER A 448 -8.39 20.67 9.37
N GLY A 449 -8.55 20.17 10.60
CA GLY A 449 -7.92 18.93 11.04
C GLY A 449 -8.29 17.70 10.18
N LEU A 450 -9.55 17.60 9.74
CA LEU A 450 -10.02 16.53 8.85
C LEU A 450 -9.39 16.65 7.46
N ALA A 451 -9.26 17.85 6.90
CA ALA A 451 -8.58 18.05 5.61
C ALA A 451 -7.14 17.56 5.67
N PHE A 452 -6.39 17.94 6.70
CA PHE A 452 -5.01 17.49 6.88
C PHE A 452 -4.88 16.00 7.20
N SER A 453 -5.91 15.36 7.76
CA SER A 453 -5.88 13.92 8.03
C SER A 453 -5.81 13.06 6.76
N TYR A 454 -6.17 13.60 5.60
CA TYR A 454 -5.97 12.94 4.30
C TYR A 454 -4.51 12.53 4.05
N ILE A 455 -3.52 13.21 4.64
CA ILE A 455 -2.10 12.88 4.49
C ILE A 455 -1.81 11.43 4.90
N TRP A 456 -2.48 10.92 5.94
CA TRP A 456 -2.22 9.57 6.48
C TRP A 456 -3.40 8.60 6.34
N THR A 457 -4.61 9.09 6.02
CA THR A 457 -5.78 8.22 5.77
C THR A 457 -6.29 8.24 4.33
N GLY A 458 -5.83 9.17 3.50
CA GLY A 458 -6.37 9.39 2.15
C GLY A 458 -6.03 8.25 1.21
N ASP A 459 -4.74 8.00 0.94
CA ASP A 459 -4.31 6.94 0.03
C ASP A 459 -3.60 5.79 0.77
N LEU A 460 -4.36 4.77 1.14
CA LEU A 460 -3.80 3.63 1.87
C LEU A 460 -2.99 2.65 0.99
N LYS A 461 -2.84 2.90 -0.32
CA LYS A 461 -2.24 1.95 -1.28
C LYS A 461 -0.79 1.54 -1.01
N ALA A 462 -0.07 2.27 -0.16
CA ALA A 462 1.33 2.00 0.19
C ALA A 462 1.54 2.06 1.71
N LEU A 463 0.62 1.45 2.47
CA LEU A 463 0.70 1.36 3.93
C LEU A 463 1.97 0.63 4.38
N ILE A 464 2.63 1.12 5.42
CA ILE A 464 3.85 0.50 5.98
C ILE A 464 3.57 -0.78 6.78
N MET A 465 2.36 -0.92 7.34
CA MET A 465 2.00 -2.03 8.22
C MET A 465 2.06 -3.43 7.52
N PRO A 466 1.60 -3.60 6.27
CA PRO A 466 1.86 -4.80 5.47
C PRO A 466 3.35 -5.10 5.29
N ALA A 467 4.19 -4.08 5.09
CA ALA A 467 5.64 -4.28 4.94
C ALA A 467 6.25 -4.89 6.21
N PHE A 468 5.83 -4.44 7.40
CA PHE A 468 6.21 -5.07 8.67
C PHE A 468 5.71 -6.50 8.80
N ALA A 469 4.47 -6.79 8.36
CA ALA A 469 3.94 -8.14 8.39
C ALA A 469 4.71 -9.09 7.43
N HIS A 470 5.08 -8.61 6.24
CA HIS A 470 5.95 -9.33 5.30
C HIS A 470 7.35 -9.56 5.88
N ALA A 471 7.94 -8.54 6.53
CA ALA A 471 9.23 -8.69 7.21
C ALA A 471 9.18 -9.76 8.30
N ALA A 472 8.12 -9.76 9.11
CA ALA A 472 7.91 -10.76 10.15
C ALA A 472 7.78 -12.17 9.58
N LYS A 473 7.02 -12.32 8.48
CA LYS A 473 6.83 -13.60 7.78
C LYS A 473 8.15 -14.11 7.19
N LEU A 474 8.87 -13.27 6.45
CA LEU A 474 10.15 -13.65 5.85
C LEU A 474 11.18 -14.07 6.89
N GLY A 475 11.34 -13.28 7.97
CA GLY A 475 12.23 -13.63 9.07
C GLY A 475 11.86 -14.97 9.73
N SER A 476 10.56 -15.29 9.84
CA SER A 476 10.14 -16.61 10.35
C SER A 476 10.51 -17.77 9.43
N ILE A 477 10.43 -17.58 8.10
CA ILE A 477 10.74 -18.61 7.10
C ILE A 477 12.23 -18.94 7.12
N VAL A 478 13.11 -17.94 7.19
CA VAL A 478 14.57 -18.14 7.26
C VAL A 478 15.08 -18.35 8.69
N LYS A 479 14.18 -18.49 9.68
CA LYS A 479 14.49 -18.69 11.11
C LYS A 479 15.43 -17.62 11.70
N MET A 480 15.30 -16.37 11.24
CA MET A 480 16.04 -15.24 11.79
C MET A 480 15.45 -14.78 13.13
N ARG A 481 16.30 -14.19 13.97
CA ARG A 481 15.84 -13.49 15.18
C ARG A 481 15.23 -12.14 14.78
N LEU A 482 13.90 -12.00 14.72
CA LEU A 482 13.23 -10.76 14.29
C LEU A 482 13.72 -9.49 14.99
N ARG A 483 14.13 -9.58 16.27
CA ARG A 483 14.71 -8.45 17.02
C ARG A 483 15.94 -7.82 16.34
N SER A 484 16.74 -8.58 15.58
CA SER A 484 17.91 -8.04 14.87
C SER A 484 17.52 -7.08 13.74
N LEU A 485 16.33 -7.25 13.16
CA LEU A 485 15.84 -6.43 12.05
C LEU A 485 15.36 -5.04 12.49
N LEU A 486 15.19 -4.79 13.79
CA LEU A 486 14.72 -3.49 14.29
C LEU A 486 15.64 -2.33 13.89
N LYS A 487 16.96 -2.49 14.04
CA LYS A 487 17.92 -1.43 13.70
C LYS A 487 17.96 -1.17 12.19
N PRO A 488 18.08 -2.20 11.31
CA PRO A 488 17.95 -2.01 9.87
C PRO A 488 16.63 -1.36 9.43
N ILE A 489 15.50 -1.78 10.02
CA ILE A 489 14.18 -1.18 9.73
C ILE A 489 14.16 0.30 10.13
N ALA A 490 14.60 0.63 11.34
CA ALA A 490 14.62 2.01 11.82
C ALA A 490 15.52 2.90 10.95
N LEU A 491 16.71 2.39 10.56
CA LEU A 491 17.61 3.09 9.64
C LEU A 491 16.97 3.30 8.26
N ALA A 492 16.33 2.27 7.70
CA ALA A 492 15.68 2.35 6.39
C ALA A 492 14.52 3.37 6.39
N VAL A 493 13.68 3.36 7.43
CA VAL A 493 12.59 4.34 7.60
C VAL A 493 13.15 5.75 7.75
N PHE A 494 14.16 5.94 8.60
CA PHE A 494 14.79 7.25 8.83
C PHE A 494 15.38 7.81 7.53
N LEU A 495 16.19 7.03 6.82
CA LEU A 495 16.80 7.45 5.56
C LEU A 495 15.74 7.75 4.51
N ALA A 496 14.70 6.91 4.39
CA ALA A 496 13.65 7.11 3.42
C ALA A 496 12.86 8.39 3.66
N VAL A 497 12.52 8.71 4.92
CA VAL A 497 11.87 9.96 5.29
C VAL A 497 12.76 11.15 4.95
N VAL A 498 14.02 11.15 5.42
CA VAL A 498 14.93 12.29 5.27
C VAL A 498 15.24 12.54 3.79
N LEU A 499 15.67 11.52 3.06
CA LEU A 499 16.08 11.66 1.66
C LEU A 499 14.90 11.97 0.75
N SER A 500 13.74 11.34 0.97
CA SER A 500 12.56 11.61 0.15
C SER A 500 11.99 13.00 0.42
N LEU A 501 11.95 13.48 1.67
CA LEU A 501 11.52 14.85 1.96
C LEU A 501 12.48 15.88 1.40
N TRP A 502 13.78 15.72 1.66
CA TRP A 502 14.81 16.61 1.14
C TRP A 502 14.72 16.72 -0.38
N TYR A 503 14.68 15.59 -1.07
CA TYR A 503 14.68 15.59 -2.53
C TYR A 503 13.34 16.06 -3.12
N THR A 504 12.21 15.76 -2.47
CA THR A 504 10.90 16.27 -2.89
C THR A 504 10.83 17.80 -2.75
N LEU A 505 11.31 18.36 -1.63
CA LEU A 505 11.36 19.81 -1.49
C LEU A 505 12.33 20.42 -2.49
N TYR A 506 13.53 19.84 -2.64
CA TYR A 506 14.51 20.27 -3.63
C TYR A 506 13.90 20.39 -5.03
N ILE A 507 13.23 19.33 -5.50
CA ILE A 507 12.67 19.31 -6.85
C ILE A 507 11.47 20.26 -7.01
N CYS A 508 10.62 20.41 -5.97
CA CYS A 508 9.53 21.39 -6.01
C CYS A 508 10.05 22.82 -6.12
N TYR A 509 11.12 23.16 -5.39
CA TYR A 509 11.73 24.48 -5.46
C TYR A 509 12.57 24.70 -6.73
N SER A 510 13.22 23.66 -7.26
CA SER A 510 14.06 23.81 -8.45
C SER A 510 13.25 23.89 -9.74
N GLU A 511 12.21 23.06 -9.86
CA GLU A 511 11.41 22.97 -11.09
C GLU A 511 10.05 23.66 -10.96
N GLY A 512 9.58 23.96 -9.75
CA GLY A 512 8.22 24.44 -9.50
C GLY A 512 7.20 23.29 -9.51
N ALA A 513 6.52 23.04 -8.39
CA ALA A 513 5.55 21.95 -8.31
C ALA A 513 4.38 22.05 -9.31
N LEU A 514 4.12 23.23 -9.87
CA LEU A 514 3.15 23.40 -10.96
C LEU A 514 3.59 22.75 -12.28
N ASN A 515 4.88 22.50 -12.49
CA ASN A 515 5.38 21.90 -13.74
C ASN A 515 5.27 20.36 -13.76
N PHE A 516 4.88 19.75 -12.63
CA PHE A 516 4.60 18.32 -12.51
C PHE A 516 3.23 17.93 -13.09
N HIS A 517 3.01 18.25 -14.37
CA HIS A 517 1.74 17.96 -15.06
C HIS A 517 1.39 16.46 -14.97
N GLY A 518 0.15 16.15 -14.58
CA GLY A 518 -0.34 14.78 -14.44
C GLY A 518 -0.01 14.11 -13.10
N VAL A 519 0.78 14.73 -12.23
CA VAL A 519 1.10 14.17 -10.91
C VAL A 519 0.00 14.51 -9.91
N PHE A 520 -0.77 13.48 -9.55
CA PHE A 520 -1.96 13.60 -8.71
C PHE A 520 -1.71 14.33 -7.37
N VAL A 521 -0.60 14.05 -6.68
CA VAL A 521 -0.34 14.58 -5.34
C VAL A 521 -0.11 16.09 -5.28
N PHE A 522 0.24 16.73 -6.40
CA PHE A 522 0.41 18.19 -6.51
C PHE A 522 -0.77 18.88 -7.20
N ARG A 523 -1.84 18.13 -7.48
CA ARG A 523 -3.07 18.62 -8.11
C ARG A 523 -4.26 18.26 -7.22
N GLY A 524 -5.16 17.39 -7.70
CA GLY A 524 -6.34 16.97 -6.96
C GLY A 524 -6.02 16.39 -5.58
N GLY A 525 -4.89 15.69 -5.42
CA GLY A 525 -4.46 15.18 -4.11
C GLY A 525 -4.13 16.28 -3.09
N ALA A 526 -3.72 17.47 -3.54
CA ALA A 526 -3.39 18.61 -2.70
C ALA A 526 -4.60 19.51 -2.42
N THR A 527 -5.48 19.71 -3.40
CA THR A 527 -6.60 20.67 -3.29
C THR A 527 -7.87 20.03 -2.74
N PHE A 528 -8.22 18.82 -3.19
CA PHE A 528 -9.50 18.19 -2.85
C PHE A 528 -9.76 18.04 -1.34
N PRO A 529 -8.79 17.72 -0.46
CA PRO A 529 -9.06 17.66 0.98
C PRO A 529 -9.67 18.95 1.53
N PHE A 530 -9.20 20.10 1.01
CA PHE A 530 -9.67 21.41 1.41
C PHE A 530 -10.97 21.80 0.70
N GLU A 531 -11.11 21.50 -0.59
CA GLU A 531 -12.36 21.68 -1.33
C GLU A 531 -13.51 20.94 -0.64
N ASP A 532 -13.30 19.66 -0.32
CA ASP A 532 -14.31 18.80 0.30
C ASP A 532 -14.72 19.29 1.70
N MET A 533 -13.73 19.62 2.54
CA MET A 533 -14.01 20.07 3.90
C MET A 533 -14.63 21.47 3.95
N VAL A 534 -14.22 22.40 3.08
CA VAL A 534 -14.86 23.73 2.98
C VAL A 534 -16.29 23.60 2.45
N ASN A 535 -16.52 22.73 1.47
CA ASN A 535 -17.88 22.48 0.96
C ASN A 535 -18.81 21.94 2.05
N LYS A 536 -18.32 21.02 2.90
CA LYS A 536 -19.07 20.46 4.03
C LYS A 536 -19.21 21.43 5.23
N LEU A 537 -18.28 22.38 5.39
CA LEU A 537 -18.38 23.47 6.35
C LEU A 537 -19.48 24.46 5.94
N ARG A 538 -19.51 24.85 4.66
CA ARG A 538 -20.50 25.78 4.10
C ARG A 538 -21.89 25.16 3.97
N ASN A 539 -21.94 23.85 3.72
CA ASN A 539 -23.18 23.09 3.59
C ASN A 539 -23.21 21.95 4.62
N PRO A 540 -23.49 22.25 5.91
CA PRO A 540 -23.50 21.22 6.94
C PRO A 540 -24.53 20.12 6.66
N ILE A 541 -24.09 18.88 6.69
CA ILE A 541 -24.92 17.71 6.45
C ILE A 541 -25.34 17.06 7.78
N PRO A 542 -26.57 16.55 7.91
CA PRO A 542 -26.91 15.65 9.01
C PRO A 542 -26.15 14.31 8.85
N ALA A 543 -26.21 13.46 9.89
CA ALA A 543 -25.78 12.07 9.74
C ALA A 543 -26.59 11.41 8.62
N ASP A 544 -25.91 10.79 7.67
CA ASP A 544 -26.55 10.25 6.47
C ASP A 544 -27.08 8.84 6.72
N LEU A 545 -28.36 8.78 7.10
CA LEU A 545 -29.05 7.52 7.39
C LEU A 545 -29.16 6.61 6.16
N SER A 546 -29.23 7.18 4.94
CA SER A 546 -29.28 6.40 3.71
C SER A 546 -27.97 5.66 3.49
N ARG A 547 -26.84 6.38 3.55
CA ARG A 547 -25.49 5.79 3.50
C ARG A 547 -25.27 4.75 4.61
N LEU A 548 -25.68 5.06 5.84
CA LEU A 548 -25.60 4.12 6.98
C LEU A 548 -26.48 2.87 6.79
N SER A 549 -27.61 2.97 6.09
CA SER A 549 -28.44 1.81 5.78
C SER A 549 -27.74 0.84 4.83
N PHE A 550 -27.04 1.35 3.81
CA PHE A 550 -26.21 0.54 2.91
C PHE A 550 -25.01 -0.06 3.62
N LEU A 551 -24.40 0.67 4.57
CA LEU A 551 -23.40 0.12 5.48
C LEU A 551 -23.93 -1.10 6.24
N GLY A 552 -25.12 -0.96 6.85
CA GLY A 552 -25.79 -2.04 7.56
C GLY A 552 -26.11 -3.24 6.67
N LEU A 553 -26.58 -2.98 5.44
CA LEU A 553 -26.83 -4.00 4.44
C LEU A 553 -25.54 -4.77 4.08
N GLY A 554 -24.46 -4.04 3.81
CA GLY A 554 -23.14 -4.61 3.51
C GLY A 554 -22.60 -5.47 4.65
N GLY A 555 -22.72 -4.98 5.89
CA GLY A 555 -22.40 -5.77 7.08
C GLY A 555 -23.24 -7.03 7.18
N THR A 556 -24.55 -6.93 6.97
CA THR A 556 -25.46 -8.10 7.04
C THR A 556 -25.11 -9.16 6.00
N VAL A 557 -24.87 -8.76 4.74
CA VAL A 557 -24.44 -9.68 3.68
C VAL A 557 -23.09 -10.33 4.01
N MET A 558 -22.12 -9.56 4.50
CA MET A 558 -20.84 -10.09 4.95
C MET A 558 -21.00 -11.10 6.10
N GLY A 559 -21.86 -10.81 7.06
CA GLY A 559 -22.18 -11.71 8.17
C GLY A 559 -22.75 -13.04 7.67
N GLY A 560 -23.67 -12.98 6.69
CA GLY A 560 -24.18 -14.15 5.99
C GLY A 560 -23.08 -14.94 5.29
N LEU A 561 -22.25 -14.29 4.46
CA LEU A 561 -21.14 -14.94 3.75
C LEU A 561 -20.16 -15.62 4.71
N MET A 562 -19.83 -14.98 5.83
CA MET A 562 -18.99 -15.56 6.87
C MET A 562 -19.64 -16.75 7.54
N PHE A 563 -20.93 -16.64 7.91
CA PHE A 563 -21.69 -17.73 8.50
C PHE A 563 -21.70 -18.95 7.59
N PHE A 564 -22.03 -18.78 6.31
CA PHE A 564 -22.02 -19.87 5.33
C PHE A 564 -20.63 -20.51 5.20
N ARG A 565 -19.57 -19.69 5.13
CA ARG A 565 -18.19 -20.18 5.04
C ARG A 565 -17.77 -21.01 6.25
N TYR A 566 -18.14 -20.60 7.47
CA TYR A 566 -17.79 -21.36 8.67
C TYR A 566 -18.70 -22.58 8.91
N ARG A 567 -19.94 -22.55 8.42
CA ARG A 567 -20.91 -23.63 8.63
C ARG A 567 -20.85 -24.72 7.57
N PHE A 568 -20.47 -24.39 6.33
CA PHE A 568 -20.43 -25.29 5.19
C PHE A 568 -19.01 -25.37 4.59
N ALA A 569 -18.34 -26.51 4.80
CA ALA A 569 -16.95 -26.71 4.41
C ALA A 569 -16.68 -26.62 2.89
N GLY A 570 -17.72 -26.75 2.05
CA GLY A 570 -17.64 -26.67 0.59
C GLY A 570 -18.08 -25.33 0.00
N TRP A 571 -18.31 -24.29 0.82
CA TRP A 571 -18.77 -23.00 0.32
C TRP A 571 -17.69 -22.35 -0.58
N PRO A 572 -17.94 -22.13 -1.88
CA PRO A 572 -16.89 -21.79 -2.85
C PRO A 572 -16.47 -20.32 -2.82
N VAL A 573 -17.23 -19.48 -2.09
CA VAL A 573 -17.05 -18.03 -2.09
C VAL A 573 -16.38 -17.56 -0.79
N HIS A 574 -15.35 -16.73 -0.96
CA HIS A 574 -14.63 -16.05 0.09
C HIS A 574 -15.25 -14.67 0.38
N PRO A 575 -15.57 -14.35 1.65
CA PRO A 575 -16.22 -13.08 2.02
C PRO A 575 -15.42 -11.84 1.60
N ILE A 576 -14.08 -11.95 1.58
CA ILE A 576 -13.16 -10.87 1.17
C ILE A 576 -13.46 -10.31 -0.23
N GLY A 577 -13.97 -11.13 -1.16
CA GLY A 577 -14.28 -10.65 -2.51
C GLY A 577 -15.38 -9.60 -2.50
N PHE A 578 -16.39 -9.77 -1.64
CA PHE A 578 -17.52 -8.85 -1.52
C PHE A 578 -17.09 -7.48 -0.95
N ALA A 579 -16.26 -7.47 0.08
CA ALA A 579 -15.79 -6.23 0.71
C ALA A 579 -14.97 -5.33 -0.22
N LEU A 580 -14.39 -5.89 -1.29
CA LEU A 580 -13.41 -5.22 -2.15
C LEU A 580 -13.92 -5.04 -3.60
N ALA A 581 -15.10 -5.56 -3.91
CA ALA A 581 -15.55 -5.73 -5.28
C ALA A 581 -15.72 -4.40 -6.05
N ARG A 582 -15.93 -3.28 -5.35
CA ARG A 582 -16.00 -1.93 -5.92
C ARG A 582 -14.81 -1.04 -5.57
N LEU A 583 -13.60 -1.54 -5.81
CA LEU A 583 -12.40 -0.73 -5.71
C LEU A 583 -11.81 -0.50 -7.10
N LEU A 584 -11.30 0.70 -7.37
CA LEU A 584 -10.52 0.98 -8.57
C LEU A 584 -9.43 -0.09 -8.83
N PRO A 585 -8.61 -0.50 -7.83
CA PRO A 585 -7.70 -1.62 -7.99
C PRO A 585 -8.32 -2.91 -8.56
N ILE A 586 -9.54 -3.27 -8.13
CA ILE A 586 -10.24 -4.47 -8.61
C ILE A 586 -10.80 -4.24 -10.01
N GLU A 587 -11.38 -3.07 -10.30
CA GLU A 587 -11.81 -2.71 -11.66
C GLU A 587 -10.67 -2.86 -12.69
N LEU A 588 -9.46 -2.44 -12.31
CA LEU A 588 -8.33 -2.51 -13.21
C LEU A 588 -7.76 -3.93 -13.33
N SER A 589 -8.02 -4.82 -12.36
CA SER A 589 -7.33 -6.11 -12.24
C SER A 589 -8.21 -7.36 -12.36
N TRP A 590 -9.54 -7.24 -12.31
CA TRP A 590 -10.46 -8.39 -12.24
C TRP A 590 -10.23 -9.39 -13.37
N PHE A 591 -9.97 -8.91 -14.60
CA PHE A 591 -9.78 -9.76 -15.76
C PHE A 591 -8.48 -10.59 -15.66
N SER A 592 -7.42 -9.98 -15.14
CA SER A 592 -6.16 -10.69 -14.86
C SER A 592 -6.31 -11.73 -13.75
N VAL A 593 -7.09 -11.42 -12.70
CA VAL A 593 -7.45 -12.38 -11.65
C VAL A 593 -8.29 -13.53 -12.20
N PHE A 594 -9.25 -13.25 -13.08
CA PHE A 594 -10.07 -14.24 -13.77
C PHE A 594 -9.22 -15.20 -14.61
N ILE A 595 -8.28 -14.68 -15.40
CA ILE A 595 -7.35 -15.49 -16.20
C ILE A 595 -6.55 -16.45 -15.31
N ALA A 596 -5.95 -15.93 -14.24
CA ALA A 596 -5.18 -16.74 -13.31
C ALA A 596 -6.05 -17.81 -12.64
N TRP A 597 -7.26 -17.46 -12.20
CA TRP A 597 -8.21 -18.39 -11.62
C TRP A 597 -8.59 -19.50 -12.62
N PHE A 598 -8.92 -19.14 -13.85
CA PHE A 598 -9.31 -20.07 -14.90
C PHE A 598 -8.21 -21.09 -15.18
N PHE A 599 -6.98 -20.62 -15.47
CA PHE A 599 -5.85 -21.52 -15.71
C PHE A 599 -5.48 -22.35 -14.48
N LYS A 600 -5.49 -21.76 -13.27
CA LYS A 600 -5.20 -22.47 -12.04
C LYS A 600 -6.23 -23.59 -11.77
N MET A 601 -7.51 -23.31 -12.01
CA MET A 601 -8.59 -24.30 -11.88
C MET A 601 -8.36 -25.47 -12.82
N LEU A 602 -8.06 -25.21 -14.11
CA LEU A 602 -7.75 -26.26 -15.08
C LEU A 602 -6.51 -27.07 -14.67
N ILE A 603 -5.42 -26.39 -14.28
CA ILE A 603 -4.18 -27.04 -13.84
C ILE A 603 -4.42 -27.97 -12.65
N LEU A 604 -5.18 -27.52 -11.65
CA LEU A 604 -5.50 -28.32 -10.48
C LEU A 604 -6.46 -29.47 -10.81
N LYS A 605 -7.45 -29.23 -11.68
CA LYS A 605 -8.44 -30.24 -12.08
C LYS A 605 -7.82 -31.38 -12.90
N TYR A 606 -6.95 -31.06 -13.86
CA TYR A 606 -6.40 -32.06 -14.79
C TYR A 606 -5.00 -32.56 -14.42
N GLY A 607 -4.16 -31.73 -13.77
CA GLY A 607 -2.77 -32.08 -13.45
C GLY A 607 -2.47 -32.17 -11.94
N GLY A 608 -3.43 -31.82 -11.09
CA GLY A 608 -3.30 -31.85 -9.64
C GLY A 608 -2.17 -30.96 -9.10
N VAL A 609 -1.76 -31.24 -7.86
CA VAL A 609 -0.74 -30.45 -7.14
C VAL A 609 0.65 -30.58 -7.79
N LYS A 610 0.95 -31.70 -8.44
CA LYS A 610 2.23 -31.91 -9.14
C LYS A 610 2.38 -30.93 -10.30
N LEU A 611 1.38 -30.81 -11.17
CA LEU A 611 1.42 -29.85 -12.27
C LEU A 611 1.43 -28.41 -11.75
N PHE A 612 0.64 -28.12 -10.71
CA PHE A 612 0.64 -26.81 -10.05
C PHE A 612 2.06 -26.38 -9.61
N ARG A 613 2.80 -27.28 -8.95
CA ARG A 613 4.18 -26.97 -8.53
C ARG A 613 5.13 -26.84 -9.72
N ARG A 614 4.95 -27.63 -10.78
CA ARG A 614 5.81 -27.63 -11.97
C ARG A 614 5.68 -26.36 -12.80
N VAL A 615 4.48 -25.82 -12.95
CA VAL A 615 4.22 -24.60 -13.74
C VAL A 615 4.36 -23.31 -12.93
N ARG A 616 4.45 -23.39 -11.60
CA ARG A 616 4.66 -22.23 -10.72
C ARG A 616 5.82 -21.29 -11.14
N PRO A 617 6.99 -21.76 -11.63
CA PRO A 617 8.06 -20.89 -12.12
C PRO A 617 7.63 -19.96 -13.27
N PHE A 618 6.74 -20.39 -14.16
CA PHE A 618 6.21 -19.56 -15.25
C PHE A 618 5.49 -18.32 -14.71
N PHE A 619 4.64 -18.49 -13.69
CA PHE A 619 3.90 -17.38 -13.08
C PHE A 619 4.80 -16.41 -12.30
N PHE A 620 5.89 -16.89 -11.69
CA PHE A 620 6.94 -16.00 -11.18
C PHE A 620 7.68 -15.28 -12.30
N GLY A 621 7.89 -15.94 -13.43
CA GLY A 621 8.39 -15.33 -14.67
C GLY A 621 7.53 -14.15 -15.10
N LEU A 622 6.20 -14.29 -15.12
CA LEU A 622 5.28 -13.20 -15.48
C LEU A 622 5.45 -11.96 -14.58
N ILE A 623 5.63 -12.16 -13.27
CA ILE A 623 5.86 -11.07 -12.31
C ILE A 623 7.21 -10.41 -12.58
N LEU A 624 8.28 -11.21 -12.60
CA LEU A 624 9.65 -10.69 -12.67
C LEU A 624 9.98 -10.13 -14.06
N GLY A 625 9.40 -10.67 -15.13
CA GLY A 625 9.58 -10.17 -16.49
C GLY A 625 9.00 -8.77 -16.68
N GLN A 626 7.77 -8.52 -16.21
CA GLN A 626 7.20 -7.18 -16.30
C GLN A 626 7.96 -6.18 -15.43
N PHE A 627 8.32 -6.56 -14.19
CA PHE A 627 9.04 -5.65 -13.30
C PHE A 627 10.48 -5.40 -13.71
N ALA A 628 11.17 -6.40 -14.25
CA ALA A 628 12.53 -6.24 -14.79
C ALA A 628 12.53 -5.32 -16.00
N ALA A 629 11.61 -5.52 -16.95
CA ALA A 629 11.50 -4.67 -18.12
C ALA A 629 11.08 -3.23 -17.73
N ALA A 630 10.11 -3.07 -16.83
CA ALA A 630 9.69 -1.73 -16.40
C ALA A 630 10.80 -0.99 -15.64
N GLY A 631 11.53 -1.67 -14.76
CA GLY A 631 12.69 -1.10 -14.08
C GLY A 631 13.81 -0.73 -15.05
N PHE A 632 14.12 -1.59 -16.03
CA PHE A 632 15.09 -1.30 -17.09
C PHE A 632 14.70 -0.06 -17.89
N TRP A 633 13.47 0.01 -18.40
CA TRP A 633 13.02 1.16 -19.19
C TRP A 633 12.87 2.43 -18.37
N THR A 634 12.55 2.35 -17.08
CA THR A 634 12.62 3.51 -16.17
C THR A 634 14.06 4.01 -16.02
N VAL A 635 15.05 3.13 -15.95
CA VAL A 635 16.46 3.57 -15.94
C VAL A 635 16.83 4.21 -17.28
N VAL A 636 16.38 3.65 -18.41
CA VAL A 636 16.57 4.28 -19.73
C VAL A 636 15.94 5.67 -19.76
N ASP A 637 14.70 5.81 -19.26
CA ASP A 637 13.96 7.09 -19.16
C ASP A 637 14.75 8.17 -18.40
N MET A 638 15.46 7.77 -17.34
CA MET A 638 16.30 8.70 -16.57
C MET A 638 17.48 9.28 -17.36
N PHE A 639 17.93 8.59 -18.41
CA PHE A 639 19.06 9.03 -19.24
C PHE A 639 18.64 9.50 -20.63
N SER A 640 17.48 9.06 -21.13
CA SER A 640 16.91 9.52 -22.39
C SER A 640 16.05 10.75 -22.15
N GLN A 641 16.19 11.80 -22.96
CA GLN A 641 15.25 12.94 -22.94
C GLN A 641 13.83 12.58 -23.45
N VAL A 642 13.53 11.30 -23.64
CA VAL A 642 12.26 10.77 -24.13
C VAL A 642 11.49 10.20 -22.94
N SER A 643 10.40 10.86 -22.54
CA SER A 643 9.51 10.34 -21.50
C SER A 643 8.62 9.23 -22.06
N PHE A 644 8.75 8.02 -21.52
CA PHE A 644 7.86 6.90 -21.84
C PHE A 644 6.54 6.96 -21.06
N GLY A 645 6.37 7.95 -20.19
CA GLY A 645 5.25 8.05 -19.27
C GLY A 645 5.19 6.86 -18.30
N ILE A 646 3.97 6.48 -17.90
CA ILE A 646 3.76 5.38 -16.95
C ILE A 646 3.92 4.03 -17.68
N ILE A 647 5.15 3.53 -17.69
CA ILE A 647 5.55 2.23 -18.28
C ILE A 647 4.88 1.06 -17.54
N SER A 648 4.79 1.14 -16.21
CA SER A 648 3.98 0.24 -15.39
C SER A 648 3.33 1.01 -14.26
N GLY A 649 2.02 1.16 -14.31
CA GLY A 649 1.23 1.79 -13.25
C GLY A 649 -0.08 1.05 -13.06
N TRP A 650 -0.24 0.51 -11.85
CA TRP A 650 -1.53 0.12 -11.29
C TRP A 650 -1.93 1.16 -10.26
#